data_AF-A0A2K0U987-F1
#
_entry.id   AF-A0A2K0U987-F1
#
_cell.length_a   1.000
_cell.length_b   1.000
_cell.length_c   1.000
_cell.angle_alpha   90.00
_cell.angle_beta   90.00
_cell.angle_gamma   90.00
#
_symmetry.space_group_name_H-M   'P 1'
#
loop_
_entity.id
_entity.type
_entity.pdbx_description
1 polymer ?
#
loop_
_entity_poly.entity_id
_entity_poly.type
_entity_poly.pdbx_seq_one_letter_code
_entity_poly.pdbx_strand_id
1 'polypeptide(L)'
;MAAALPYASRSNGASSSNVSLPHHRRTSLSSFPPSRSPSQMSFHSRPSRSPHPPMAETDRTSDPSSKSKASSIGPSSQHSSLSAVRRTNEDSQPQRKPRAQYPRGSDANHVEYILVASFDIDRGPVMEHQYPVAITGDENMLAELMLPDQAHARNQDWTMFFLHKDSSPEDEDEERKEKARRKARRQRRRDKAAGLVPEDGAEGGAGEEDEDEGDDDDLDEDWDDDESSDDEPDDGLDGPPLIYVLNLVNTKHDKSVKRGAIVKAMAICTRHPFLHIYKPLLLLALEEYFKSPVPETLSMLYESVNAMDLSLMPRLSLLERNLLLASDNKDLFVEKFERIIQMRMAEDRAETATEGSGERSQSPQFTGGISRAGTKAHVEGGGQSTYSVARDTHEFESKVMYKGIPIPIKVPTAVMPETVGDFSLIKLIQNFSEAHAKSPQPFPLHPHLTTNGVNTHPIIVLMNGLLTQKRIIFLGHNMPSGDVAEAVLAACALVSGGILRGFTRHAFPYTDLTKVDDLLNVPGFIAGVTNPTFELHPEWWDVLCDLPSGRVKISSKIEMAPVTEGLIYFQQQHPNLSNTASGVSNNAQDLTGDAAFMSDILRSIAARHGERVIRAKWRGWVNKFTRIAAQFEESVYNASALYIGGQDQDLALPGASGHGYVWADDTAKFKELAGNVTRIEGWRNTRSYYSYIQDLARIYTFRPLKGLDLAHMHDRLRMQRLTPAQSKDIYLTLSKHIHSYEEICLLLDVAPESHAGLFYIALGLFHKDREVRLRTADLLERISEHEAGQHWWKSLSQFEKLAYKRIRRETEAEMKTKLEKDGLVLSPVMEKLMS
;
A
#
# COMPACT_ATOMS: atom_id res chain seq x y z
N MET A 1 -45.48 -1.36 -57.31
CA MET A 1 -46.61 -0.48 -56.90
C MET A 1 -46.13 0.20 -55.63
N ALA A 2 -45.93 1.52 -55.53
CA ALA A 2 -46.85 2.64 -55.81
C ALA A 2 -48.11 2.56 -54.92
N ALA A 3 -48.53 3.58 -54.16
CA ALA A 3 -48.10 5.00 -54.07
C ALA A 3 -48.43 5.55 -52.64
N ALA A 4 -48.29 6.83 -52.22
CA ALA A 4 -47.77 8.09 -52.79
C ALA A 4 -47.37 9.08 -51.65
N LEU A 5 -46.69 10.17 -52.02
CA LEU A 5 -46.38 11.39 -51.23
C LEU A 5 -47.41 12.52 -51.55
N PRO A 6 -47.23 13.80 -51.15
CA PRO A 6 -46.86 14.42 -49.85
C PRO A 6 -47.86 15.55 -49.45
N TYR A 7 -47.59 16.36 -48.40
CA TYR A 7 -47.29 17.81 -48.54
C TYR A 7 -46.83 18.44 -47.21
N ALA A 8 -46.29 19.67 -47.26
CA ALA A 8 -45.74 20.38 -46.10
C ALA A 8 -45.91 21.92 -46.16
N SER A 9 -46.07 22.54 -45.00
CA SER A 9 -45.80 23.96 -44.70
C SER A 9 -45.98 24.23 -43.19
N ARG A 10 -45.63 25.39 -42.62
CA ARG A 10 -44.38 26.18 -42.53
C ARG A 10 -44.72 27.41 -41.66
N SER A 11 -43.77 27.85 -40.83
CA SER A 11 -43.60 29.23 -40.30
C SER A 11 -44.51 29.80 -39.18
N ASN A 12 -43.83 30.50 -38.26
CA ASN A 12 -44.24 31.61 -37.38
C ASN A 12 -45.30 31.33 -36.27
N GLY A 13 -45.29 32.03 -35.12
CA GLY A 13 -44.29 32.99 -34.60
C GLY A 13 -44.88 33.93 -33.54
N ALA A 14 -44.06 34.37 -32.57
CA ALA A 14 -44.41 35.19 -31.39
C ALA A 14 -45.41 34.53 -30.39
N SER A 15 -45.34 34.63 -29.05
CA SER A 15 -44.67 35.51 -28.06
C SER A 15 -45.41 36.78 -27.60
N SER A 16 -46.34 36.65 -26.64
CA SER A 16 -46.62 37.68 -25.62
C SER A 16 -47.44 37.18 -24.40
N SER A 17 -46.76 37.11 -23.26
CA SER A 17 -47.18 37.52 -21.90
C SER A 17 -48.66 37.68 -21.47
N ASN A 18 -48.94 37.18 -20.25
CA ASN A 18 -49.62 37.82 -19.09
C ASN A 18 -51.09 37.49 -18.67
N VAL A 19 -51.17 36.89 -17.47
CA VAL A 19 -51.88 37.39 -16.23
C VAL A 19 -53.33 36.95 -15.89
N SER A 20 -53.45 36.26 -14.73
CA SER A 20 -54.58 36.10 -13.75
C SER A 20 -55.95 35.53 -14.20
N LEU A 21 -56.49 34.43 -13.64
CA LEU A 21 -57.14 34.26 -12.29
C LEU A 21 -58.41 35.12 -12.06
N PRO A 22 -59.41 34.74 -11.19
CA PRO A 22 -59.45 33.64 -10.18
C PRO A 22 -60.80 32.84 -10.11
N HIS A 23 -61.02 32.14 -8.97
CA HIS A 23 -62.30 31.60 -8.40
C HIS A 23 -62.73 30.15 -8.77
N HIS A 24 -63.29 29.31 -7.87
CA HIS A 24 -63.55 29.46 -6.42
C HIS A 24 -63.79 28.11 -5.66
N ARG A 25 -63.32 28.02 -4.39
CA ARG A 25 -63.89 27.21 -3.26
C ARG A 25 -63.78 25.66 -3.38
N ARG A 26 -63.81 24.85 -2.30
CA ARG A 26 -64.16 25.07 -0.86
C ARG A 26 -63.47 24.02 0.08
N THR A 27 -62.99 24.45 1.26
CA THR A 27 -63.08 23.84 2.64
C THR A 27 -62.88 22.32 2.89
N SER A 28 -62.30 21.84 4.02
CA SER A 28 -61.82 22.51 5.27
C SER A 28 -61.09 21.57 6.26
N LEU A 29 -59.99 22.08 6.88
CA LEU A 29 -59.68 22.19 8.34
C LEU A 29 -59.58 20.92 9.23
N SER A 30 -58.90 20.85 10.39
CA SER A 30 -58.06 21.76 11.25
C SER A 30 -57.36 20.88 12.33
N SER A 31 -56.32 21.25 13.11
CA SER A 31 -55.32 22.35 13.25
C SER A 31 -54.15 21.79 14.14
N PHE A 32 -53.00 22.39 14.49
CA PHE A 32 -52.53 23.76 14.77
C PHE A 32 -53.14 24.39 16.06
N PRO A 33 -52.38 25.14 16.91
CA PRO A 33 -51.63 26.36 16.51
C PRO A 33 -50.29 26.73 17.22
N PRO A 34 -49.53 27.68 16.64
CA PRO A 34 -48.67 28.63 17.36
C PRO A 34 -48.97 30.12 17.03
N SER A 35 -48.69 31.06 17.95
CA SER A 35 -48.82 32.54 17.79
C SER A 35 -48.22 33.27 19.04
N ARG A 36 -47.88 34.58 19.09
CA ARG A 36 -47.62 35.69 18.13
C ARG A 36 -46.86 36.86 18.84
N SER A 37 -46.35 37.84 18.08
CA SER A 37 -45.69 39.12 18.51
C SER A 37 -46.71 40.32 18.62
N PRO A 38 -46.37 41.64 18.71
CA PRO A 38 -45.13 42.40 19.06
C PRO A 38 -45.32 43.73 19.93
N SER A 39 -44.24 44.53 20.10
CA SER A 39 -44.16 46.04 20.17
C SER A 39 -44.21 46.87 21.51
N GLN A 40 -43.08 47.59 21.78
CA GLN A 40 -42.83 49.01 22.26
C GLN A 40 -43.70 49.71 23.37
N MET A 41 -43.27 50.68 24.22
CA MET A 41 -42.12 51.65 24.29
C MET A 41 -41.60 51.93 25.75
N SER A 42 -40.42 52.60 25.86
CA SER A 42 -39.80 53.48 26.92
C SER A 42 -40.43 53.69 28.33
N PHE A 43 -39.68 53.90 29.44
CA PHE A 43 -38.61 54.93 29.68
C PHE A 43 -37.58 54.59 30.81
N HIS A 44 -36.37 55.20 30.72
CA HIS A 44 -35.36 55.57 31.76
C HIS A 44 -35.06 54.63 32.98
N SER A 45 -33.80 54.30 33.37
CA SER A 45 -32.61 55.17 33.52
C SER A 45 -31.28 54.42 33.82
N ARG A 46 -30.13 55.08 33.54
CA ARG A 46 -28.70 54.88 33.96
C ARG A 46 -28.07 53.46 34.17
N PRO A 47 -26.92 53.15 33.50
CA PRO A 47 -26.05 52.00 33.78
C PRO A 47 -24.72 52.36 34.50
N SER A 48 -23.90 51.37 34.88
CA SER A 48 -22.51 51.59 35.31
C SER A 48 -21.55 50.38 35.17
N ARG A 49 -20.44 50.57 34.41
CA ARG A 49 -19.07 49.97 34.53
C ARG A 49 -18.88 48.43 34.49
N SER A 50 -17.77 47.82 34.02
CA SER A 50 -16.58 48.18 33.19
C SER A 50 -15.60 46.95 33.12
N PRO A 51 -14.44 46.94 32.42
CA PRO A 51 -14.15 47.24 31.00
C PRO A 51 -13.20 46.22 30.27
N HIS A 52 -13.03 46.40 28.95
CA HIS A 52 -11.95 45.91 28.02
C HIS A 52 -11.54 47.10 27.09
N PRO A 53 -10.66 47.01 26.06
CA PRO A 53 -9.54 46.10 25.75
C PRO A 53 -8.19 46.84 26.04
N PRO A 54 -7.28 47.32 25.13
CA PRO A 54 -6.97 47.09 23.68
C PRO A 54 -6.19 45.77 23.42
N MET A 55 -5.73 45.32 22.23
CA MET A 55 -5.69 45.79 20.80
C MET A 55 -4.57 46.72 20.27
N ALA A 56 -3.75 46.22 19.33
CA ALA A 56 -3.40 46.81 18.01
C ALA A 56 -2.52 45.85 17.16
N GLU A 57 -2.41 46.08 15.84
CA GLU A 57 -1.66 45.28 14.85
C GLU A 57 -0.35 45.97 14.39
N THR A 58 0.64 45.22 13.88
CA THR A 58 1.24 45.33 12.51
C THR A 58 2.69 44.80 12.38
N ASP A 59 2.92 44.02 11.32
CA ASP A 59 4.07 43.94 10.37
C ASP A 59 5.57 44.07 10.81
N ARG A 60 6.45 43.39 10.04
CA ARG A 60 7.91 43.58 9.83
C ARG A 60 9.00 42.99 10.77
N THR A 61 9.64 41.94 10.24
CA THR A 61 11.11 41.74 10.05
C THR A 61 12.12 41.68 11.22
N SER A 62 13.23 40.99 10.91
CA SER A 62 14.59 41.05 11.49
C SER A 62 14.88 40.42 12.87
N ASP A 63 15.64 39.32 12.83
CA ASP A 63 16.73 39.02 13.78
C ASP A 63 17.62 40.27 14.01
N PRO A 64 18.17 40.45 15.22
CA PRO A 64 19.55 40.00 15.40
C PRO A 64 19.89 39.38 16.76
N SER A 65 20.94 38.57 16.75
CA SER A 65 21.55 37.92 17.92
C SER A 65 22.01 38.89 19.03
N SER A 66 22.06 38.40 20.27
CA SER A 66 23.17 38.73 21.18
C SER A 66 23.41 37.64 22.22
N LYS A 67 24.67 37.46 22.63
CA LYS A 67 25.09 36.58 23.72
C LYS A 67 25.04 37.34 25.04
N SER A 68 24.60 36.70 26.12
CA SER A 68 24.96 37.11 27.48
C SER A 68 25.29 35.89 28.34
N LYS A 69 26.50 35.90 28.94
CA LYS A 69 26.88 35.00 30.03
C LYS A 69 26.56 35.70 31.34
N ALA A 70 25.89 35.03 32.26
CA ALA A 70 25.92 35.34 33.68
C ALA A 70 25.78 34.04 34.47
N SER A 71 26.72 33.77 35.38
CA SER A 71 26.74 32.55 36.18
C SER A 71 26.25 32.84 37.59
N SER A 72 25.49 31.92 38.19
CA SER A 72 25.28 31.86 39.64
C SER A 72 25.62 30.45 40.14
N ILE A 73 26.32 30.41 41.28
CA ILE A 73 26.97 29.21 41.82
C ILE A 73 25.99 28.49 42.76
N GLY A 74 25.83 27.17 42.56
CA GLY A 74 25.08 26.26 43.43
C GLY A 74 25.67 24.84 43.30
N PRO A 75 25.71 24.04 44.38
CA PRO A 75 26.58 22.85 44.44
C PRO A 75 26.04 21.64 43.69
N SER A 76 26.98 20.77 43.27
CA SER A 76 26.72 19.45 42.72
C SER A 76 25.99 18.54 43.72
N SER A 77 25.00 17.79 43.23
CA SER A 77 24.57 16.52 43.81
C SER A 77 25.00 15.38 42.89
N GLN A 78 25.91 14.53 43.37
CA GLN A 78 26.29 13.30 42.68
C GLN A 78 25.22 12.24 42.94
N HIS A 79 24.50 11.78 41.91
CA HIS A 79 23.85 10.47 41.89
C HIS A 79 23.59 10.00 40.46
N SER A 80 24.63 9.43 39.86
CA SER A 80 24.51 8.66 38.62
C SER A 80 23.97 7.25 38.89
N SER A 81 23.40 6.63 37.85
CA SER A 81 23.43 5.18 37.60
C SER A 81 23.06 4.22 38.75
N LEU A 82 21.76 3.99 38.93
CA LEU A 82 21.21 2.64 39.20
C LEU A 82 19.80 2.52 38.58
N SER A 83 19.73 2.57 37.24
CA SER A 83 18.54 2.14 36.52
C SER A 83 18.39 0.63 36.71
N ALA A 84 17.36 0.19 37.45
CA ALA A 84 17.10 -1.23 37.60
C ALA A 84 16.76 -1.82 36.22
N VAL A 85 17.46 -2.89 35.83
CA VAL A 85 17.15 -3.64 34.61
C VAL A 85 15.77 -4.29 34.80
N ARG A 86 14.73 -3.65 34.26
CA ARG A 86 13.48 -4.35 33.96
C ARG A 86 13.85 -5.48 33.01
N ARG A 87 13.48 -6.71 33.36
CA ARG A 87 13.50 -7.81 32.40
C ARG A 87 12.48 -7.45 31.32
N THR A 88 12.96 -7.09 30.13
CA THR A 88 12.14 -7.04 28.94
C THR A 88 11.58 -8.43 28.69
N ASN A 89 10.31 -8.51 28.31
CA ASN A 89 9.66 -9.75 27.96
C ASN A 89 10.32 -10.29 26.69
N GLU A 90 10.94 -11.47 26.74
CA GLU A 90 11.75 -11.97 25.61
C GLU A 90 10.88 -12.20 24.35
N ASP A 91 9.60 -12.54 24.54
CA ASP A 91 8.59 -12.69 23.49
C ASP A 91 8.09 -11.35 22.88
N SER A 92 8.35 -10.20 23.52
CA SER A 92 7.88 -8.89 23.03
C SER A 92 8.86 -8.20 22.06
N GLN A 93 10.00 -8.83 21.77
CA GLN A 93 10.96 -8.42 20.74
C GLN A 93 10.94 -9.42 19.58
N PRO A 94 11.32 -9.00 18.35
CA PRO A 94 11.50 -9.96 17.27
C PRO A 94 12.69 -10.87 17.60
N GLN A 95 12.47 -12.18 17.61
CA GLN A 95 13.51 -13.18 17.94
C GLN A 95 14.62 -13.26 16.87
N ARG A 96 14.33 -12.83 15.63
CA ARG A 96 15.30 -12.78 14.53
C ARG A 96 16.20 -11.54 14.62
N LYS A 97 17.49 -11.71 14.30
CA LYS A 97 18.42 -10.59 14.04
C LYS A 97 17.79 -9.66 12.97
N PRO A 98 17.83 -8.32 13.12
CA PRO A 98 17.43 -7.42 12.05
C PRO A 98 18.44 -7.52 10.89
N ARG A 99 17.94 -7.56 9.65
CA ARG A 99 18.75 -7.72 8.43
C ARG A 99 18.61 -6.49 7.54
N ALA A 100 19.64 -6.18 6.77
CA ALA A 100 19.56 -5.18 5.70
C ALA A 100 18.63 -5.66 4.58
N GLN A 101 17.93 -4.72 3.92
CA GLN A 101 17.16 -5.00 2.70
C GLN A 101 18.06 -5.18 1.48
N TYR A 102 19.23 -4.54 1.48
CA TYR A 102 20.26 -4.60 0.44
C TYR A 102 21.64 -4.73 1.11
N PRO A 103 22.13 -5.95 1.41
CA PRO A 103 23.43 -6.17 2.03
C PRO A 103 24.60 -5.56 1.22
N ARG A 104 25.70 -5.22 1.89
CA ARG A 104 26.95 -4.87 1.21
C ARG A 104 27.49 -6.11 0.48
N GLY A 105 28.07 -5.92 -0.71
CA GLY A 105 28.55 -7.02 -1.55
C GLY A 105 27.47 -7.78 -2.34
N SER A 106 26.20 -7.38 -2.25
CA SER A 106 25.12 -7.96 -3.07
C SER A 106 25.31 -7.68 -4.57
N ASP A 107 25.40 -8.72 -5.40
CA ASP A 107 25.51 -8.62 -6.88
C ASP A 107 24.30 -7.96 -7.57
N ALA A 108 23.17 -7.84 -6.86
CA ALA A 108 21.95 -7.23 -7.39
C ALA A 108 22.09 -5.70 -7.59
N ASN A 109 22.47 -5.31 -8.81
CA ASN A 109 22.49 -3.91 -9.26
C ASN A 109 21.12 -3.22 -9.13
N HIS A 110 21.14 -1.92 -8.80
CA HIS A 110 19.93 -1.09 -8.71
C HIS A 110 19.35 -0.73 -10.08
N VAL A 111 20.20 -0.65 -11.11
CA VAL A 111 19.87 -0.35 -12.51
C VAL A 111 20.56 -1.37 -13.41
N GLU A 112 19.80 -1.95 -14.35
CA GLU A 112 20.31 -2.94 -15.30
C GLU A 112 20.80 -2.31 -16.61
N TYR A 113 20.04 -1.34 -17.14
CA TYR A 113 20.35 -0.72 -18.43
C TYR A 113 20.10 0.79 -18.40
N ILE A 114 20.89 1.51 -19.20
CA ILE A 114 20.66 2.89 -19.58
C ILE A 114 20.58 2.94 -21.10
N LEU A 115 19.46 3.47 -21.60
CA LEU A 115 19.15 3.56 -23.02
C LEU A 115 19.11 5.03 -23.45
N VAL A 116 19.53 5.32 -24.68
CA VAL A 116 19.45 6.65 -25.28
C VAL A 116 18.94 6.54 -26.71
N ALA A 117 17.86 7.25 -27.01
CA ALA A 117 17.25 7.32 -28.33
C ALA A 117 17.19 8.76 -28.85
N SER A 118 17.20 8.95 -30.17
CA SER A 118 16.98 10.25 -30.79
C SER A 118 16.09 10.16 -32.04
N PHE A 119 15.56 11.32 -32.46
CA PHE A 119 14.73 11.40 -33.65
C PHE A 119 15.58 11.78 -34.87
N ASP A 120 15.81 10.82 -35.76
CA ASP A 120 16.38 11.08 -37.07
C ASP A 120 15.27 11.50 -38.07
N ILE A 121 15.62 12.36 -39.03
CA ILE A 121 14.66 12.97 -39.94
C ILE A 121 14.28 12.05 -41.10
N ASP A 122 15.22 11.20 -41.51
CA ASP A 122 15.12 10.34 -42.68
C ASP A 122 14.80 8.88 -42.27
N ARG A 123 15.08 8.48 -41.00
CA ARG A 123 14.76 7.16 -40.40
C ARG A 123 13.66 7.16 -39.33
N GLY A 124 13.34 8.30 -38.70
CA GLY A 124 12.44 8.34 -37.54
C GLY A 124 13.15 8.07 -36.20
N PRO A 125 12.44 7.56 -35.17
CA PRO A 125 13.03 7.15 -33.91
C PRO A 125 14.14 6.10 -34.10
N VAL A 126 15.30 6.31 -33.47
CA VAL A 126 16.43 5.38 -33.48
C VAL A 126 17.12 5.33 -32.13
N MET A 127 17.57 4.14 -31.73
CA MET A 127 18.46 3.97 -30.58
C MET A 127 19.86 4.50 -30.95
N GLU A 128 20.44 5.35 -30.13
CA GLU A 128 21.81 5.87 -30.31
C GLU A 128 22.82 5.02 -29.53
N HIS A 129 22.60 4.87 -28.22
CA HIS A 129 23.53 4.22 -27.29
C HIS A 129 22.78 3.41 -26.24
N GLN A 130 23.42 2.33 -25.78
CA GLN A 130 22.95 1.43 -24.74
C GLN A 130 24.13 1.08 -23.83
N TYR A 131 23.89 0.90 -22.54
CA TYR A 131 24.92 0.54 -21.55
C TYR A 131 24.29 -0.29 -20.42
N PRO A 132 24.96 -1.31 -19.85
CA PRO A 132 26.33 -1.77 -20.15
C PRO A 132 26.41 -2.68 -21.39
N VAL A 133 25.31 -3.34 -21.75
CA VAL A 133 25.17 -4.24 -22.90
C VAL A 133 23.94 -3.80 -23.70
N ALA A 134 23.91 -4.09 -25.01
CA ALA A 134 22.70 -3.91 -25.82
C ALA A 134 21.60 -4.85 -25.34
N ILE A 135 20.37 -4.35 -25.23
CA ILE A 135 19.22 -5.12 -24.75
C ILE A 135 18.68 -6.03 -25.86
N THR A 136 18.24 -7.24 -25.50
CA THR A 136 17.58 -8.16 -26.41
C THR A 136 16.16 -7.68 -26.71
N GLY A 137 15.86 -7.37 -27.97
CA GLY A 137 14.54 -6.94 -28.44
C GLY A 137 14.60 -6.17 -29.77
N ASP A 138 13.50 -5.56 -30.16
CA ASP A 138 13.47 -4.63 -31.30
C ASP A 138 13.88 -3.21 -30.87
N GLU A 139 15.07 -2.78 -31.29
CA GLU A 139 15.62 -1.45 -31.02
C GLU A 139 14.74 -0.30 -31.55
N ASN A 140 14.03 -0.50 -32.68
CA ASN A 140 13.14 0.52 -33.24
C ASN A 140 11.92 0.69 -32.33
N MET A 141 11.28 -0.42 -31.95
CA MET A 141 10.14 -0.44 -31.04
C MET A 141 10.47 0.22 -29.69
N LEU A 142 11.69 0.02 -29.18
CA LEU A 142 12.18 0.68 -27.96
C LEU A 142 12.38 2.18 -28.17
N ALA A 143 12.97 2.59 -29.30
CA ALA A 143 13.14 4.00 -29.64
C ALA A 143 11.80 4.74 -29.83
N GLU A 144 10.78 4.08 -30.37
CA GLU A 144 9.42 4.61 -30.50
C GLU A 144 8.75 4.81 -29.13
N LEU A 145 8.83 3.83 -28.22
CA LEU A 145 8.36 4.00 -26.83
C LEU A 145 9.12 5.11 -26.08
N MET A 146 10.40 5.31 -26.39
CA MET A 146 11.20 6.39 -25.82
C MET A 146 10.91 7.78 -26.41
N LEU A 147 10.22 7.89 -27.54
CA LEU A 147 9.98 9.15 -28.26
C LEU A 147 8.48 9.31 -28.58
N PRO A 148 7.64 9.56 -27.55
CA PRO A 148 6.18 9.45 -27.64
C PRO A 148 5.55 10.51 -28.56
N ASP A 149 4.30 10.23 -28.95
CA ASP A 149 3.51 11.06 -29.85
C ASP A 149 3.41 12.50 -29.29
N GLN A 150 3.67 13.49 -30.14
CA GLN A 150 3.78 14.91 -29.80
C GLN A 150 4.98 15.37 -28.92
N ALA A 151 5.96 14.52 -28.58
CA ALA A 151 7.11 14.95 -27.74
C ALA A 151 7.83 16.21 -28.26
N HIS A 152 7.95 16.35 -29.59
CA HIS A 152 8.56 17.50 -30.27
C HIS A 152 7.81 18.84 -30.06
N ALA A 153 6.58 18.82 -29.53
CA ALA A 153 5.79 20.01 -29.20
C ALA A 153 6.03 20.50 -27.75
N ARG A 154 6.85 19.80 -26.97
CA ARG A 154 7.18 20.11 -25.58
C ARG A 154 8.70 20.22 -25.40
N ASN A 155 9.15 21.14 -24.55
CA ASN A 155 10.57 21.26 -24.20
C ASN A 155 11.07 20.00 -23.47
N GLN A 156 10.23 19.42 -22.60
CA GLN A 156 10.48 18.16 -21.90
C GLN A 156 9.16 17.40 -21.76
N ASP A 157 9.22 16.07 -21.78
CA ASP A 157 8.13 15.17 -21.38
C ASP A 157 8.73 13.95 -20.67
N TRP A 158 7.95 13.32 -19.79
CA TRP A 158 8.33 12.11 -19.07
C TRP A 158 7.52 10.92 -19.60
N THR A 159 8.12 9.75 -19.66
CA THR A 159 7.38 8.51 -19.97
C THR A 159 7.78 7.40 -19.02
N MET A 160 6.88 6.44 -18.87
CA MET A 160 7.13 5.19 -18.20
C MET A 160 6.56 4.07 -19.06
N PHE A 161 7.34 3.00 -19.23
CA PHE A 161 6.90 1.77 -19.87
C PHE A 161 7.57 0.60 -19.17
N PHE A 162 7.05 -0.60 -19.40
CA PHE A 162 7.55 -1.84 -18.82
C PHE A 162 8.18 -2.68 -19.92
N LEU A 163 9.28 -3.35 -19.59
CA LEU A 163 9.87 -4.37 -20.43
C LEU A 163 9.69 -5.72 -19.73
N HIS A 164 9.01 -6.62 -20.42
CA HIS A 164 9.01 -8.03 -20.12
C HIS A 164 10.36 -8.57 -20.61
N LYS A 165 11.20 -9.12 -19.72
CA LYS A 165 12.32 -9.94 -20.18
C LYS A 165 11.70 -11.20 -20.78
N ASP A 166 11.90 -11.42 -22.08
CA ASP A 166 11.69 -12.74 -22.67
C ASP A 166 12.74 -13.68 -22.06
N SER A 167 12.35 -14.44 -21.04
CA SER A 167 13.13 -15.55 -20.54
C SER A 167 13.19 -16.61 -21.62
N SER A 168 14.39 -16.99 -22.06
CA SER A 168 14.52 -18.17 -22.91
C SER A 168 14.13 -19.41 -22.11
N PRO A 169 13.68 -20.50 -22.76
CA PRO A 169 13.44 -21.77 -22.05
C PRO A 169 14.68 -22.28 -21.29
N GLU A 170 15.87 -21.86 -21.72
CA GLU A 170 17.15 -22.17 -21.08
C GLU A 170 17.33 -21.34 -19.79
N ASP A 171 17.04 -20.02 -19.80
CA ASP A 171 16.97 -19.19 -18.57
C ASP A 171 15.99 -19.80 -17.54
N GLU A 172 14.79 -20.21 -18.00
CA GLU A 172 13.74 -20.72 -17.10
C GLU A 172 14.10 -22.06 -16.47
N ASP A 173 14.66 -23.00 -17.24
CA ASP A 173 15.08 -24.28 -16.68
C ASP A 173 16.37 -24.15 -15.85
N GLU A 174 17.24 -23.16 -16.08
CA GLU A 174 18.36 -22.85 -15.17
C GLU A 174 17.89 -22.27 -13.83
N GLU A 175 17.05 -21.23 -13.83
CA GLU A 175 16.47 -20.66 -12.60
C GLU A 175 15.71 -21.74 -11.81
N ARG A 176 15.00 -22.62 -12.51
CA ARG A 176 14.27 -23.77 -11.93
C ARG A 176 15.21 -24.82 -11.31
N LYS A 177 16.32 -25.17 -11.99
CA LYS A 177 17.35 -26.07 -11.44
C LYS A 177 18.00 -25.46 -10.20
N GLU A 178 18.34 -24.17 -10.22
CA GLU A 178 18.92 -23.48 -9.08
C GLU A 178 17.95 -23.43 -7.89
N LYS A 179 16.68 -23.04 -8.12
CA LYS A 179 15.64 -23.06 -7.09
C LYS A 179 15.41 -24.46 -6.52
N ALA A 180 15.48 -25.51 -7.34
CA ALA A 180 15.45 -26.89 -6.88
C ALA A 180 16.69 -27.24 -6.03
N ARG A 181 17.90 -26.83 -6.44
CA ARG A 181 19.16 -27.03 -5.70
C ARG A 181 19.14 -26.33 -4.33
N ARG A 182 18.70 -25.07 -4.27
CA ARG A 182 18.53 -24.29 -3.04
C ARG A 182 17.50 -24.93 -2.11
N LYS A 183 16.34 -25.36 -2.65
CA LYS A 183 15.30 -26.06 -1.88
C LYS A 183 15.80 -27.41 -1.32
N ALA A 184 16.60 -28.16 -2.08
CA ALA A 184 17.20 -29.41 -1.63
C ALA A 184 18.28 -29.21 -0.54
N ARG A 185 19.17 -28.19 -0.68
CA ARG A 185 20.13 -27.77 0.36
C ARG A 185 19.39 -27.44 1.67
N ARG A 186 18.34 -26.62 1.58
CA ARG A 186 17.52 -26.19 2.72
C ARG A 186 16.74 -27.34 3.36
N GLN A 187 16.15 -28.25 2.59
CA GLN A 187 15.45 -29.41 3.15
C GLN A 187 16.41 -30.38 3.85
N ARG A 188 17.55 -30.73 3.23
CA ARG A 188 18.59 -31.56 3.89
C ARG A 188 19.10 -30.93 5.20
N ARG A 189 19.29 -29.61 5.24
CA ARG A 189 19.67 -28.88 6.47
C ARG A 189 18.54 -28.91 7.52
N ARG A 190 17.27 -28.75 7.12
CA ARG A 190 16.10 -28.83 8.02
C ARG A 190 15.92 -30.23 8.62
N ASP A 191 16.03 -31.27 7.82
CA ASP A 191 15.84 -32.66 8.26
C ASP A 191 16.96 -33.04 9.25
N LYS A 192 18.21 -32.64 8.97
CA LYS A 192 19.34 -32.74 9.90
C LYS A 192 19.12 -31.98 11.21
N ALA A 193 18.57 -30.76 11.16
CA ALA A 193 18.23 -29.98 12.35
C ALA A 193 17.06 -30.58 13.17
N ALA A 194 16.13 -31.28 12.51
CA ALA A 194 15.04 -32.01 13.14
C ALA A 194 15.46 -33.38 13.72
N GLY A 195 16.74 -33.77 13.55
CA GLY A 195 17.25 -35.08 13.98
C GLY A 195 16.81 -36.25 13.10
N LEU A 196 16.23 -35.98 11.93
CA LEU A 196 15.83 -36.99 10.95
C LEU A 196 17.06 -37.47 10.17
N VAL A 197 17.66 -38.56 10.63
CA VAL A 197 18.65 -39.32 9.87
C VAL A 197 17.91 -40.08 8.75
N PRO A 198 18.36 -40.03 7.48
CA PRO A 198 17.80 -40.86 6.43
C PRO A 198 18.04 -42.36 6.73
N GLU A 199 16.98 -43.10 7.03
CA GLU A 199 17.02 -44.56 7.23
C GLU A 199 16.93 -45.29 5.87
N ASP A 200 17.90 -45.04 4.99
CA ASP A 200 18.06 -45.76 3.72
C ASP A 200 19.54 -46.09 3.48
N GLY A 201 19.99 -47.16 4.15
CA GLY A 201 21.29 -47.79 3.94
C GLY A 201 21.13 -49.17 3.30
N ALA A 202 20.67 -49.23 2.05
CA ALA A 202 20.50 -50.47 1.29
C ALA A 202 20.89 -50.30 -0.19
N GLU A 203 21.53 -51.32 -0.76
CA GLU A 203 22.23 -51.29 -2.04
C GLU A 203 21.30 -51.22 -3.28
N GLY A 204 21.69 -50.49 -4.33
CA GLY A 204 20.98 -50.46 -5.61
C GLY A 204 21.54 -49.45 -6.62
N GLY A 205 22.72 -49.71 -7.18
CA GLY A 205 23.46 -48.72 -8.00
C GLY A 205 23.17 -48.72 -9.50
N ALA A 206 22.85 -47.53 -10.04
CA ALA A 206 23.17 -47.02 -11.38
C ALA A 206 22.62 -45.58 -11.47
N GLY A 207 23.34 -44.55 -11.90
CA GLY A 207 24.75 -44.52 -12.32
C GLY A 207 24.95 -43.46 -13.40
N GLU A 208 25.24 -42.22 -12.99
CA GLU A 208 25.78 -41.17 -13.85
C GLU A 208 26.61 -40.23 -12.96
N GLU A 209 27.74 -39.77 -13.48
CA GLU A 209 28.79 -39.05 -12.77
C GLU A 209 28.72 -37.56 -13.12
N ASP A 210 28.83 -36.68 -12.13
CA ASP A 210 29.24 -35.29 -12.30
C ASP A 210 30.26 -34.99 -11.20
N GLU A 211 31.54 -35.26 -11.52
CA GLU A 211 32.68 -34.86 -10.69
C GLU A 211 32.96 -33.38 -10.89
N ASP A 212 32.60 -32.55 -9.90
CA ASP A 212 33.18 -31.21 -9.74
C ASP A 212 33.38 -30.89 -8.25
N GLU A 213 34.12 -31.77 -7.55
CA GLU A 213 34.77 -31.42 -6.28
C GLU A 213 35.99 -30.53 -6.57
N GLY A 214 35.72 -29.31 -7.05
CA GLY A 214 36.66 -28.22 -7.10
C GLY A 214 37.05 -27.80 -5.68
N ASP A 215 38.35 -27.87 -5.38
CA ASP A 215 38.96 -27.57 -4.08
C ASP A 215 39.08 -26.05 -3.83
N ASP A 216 37.96 -25.33 -3.89
CA ASP A 216 37.85 -23.95 -3.42
C ASP A 216 37.50 -23.97 -1.92
N ASP A 217 38.55 -23.86 -1.09
CA ASP A 217 38.50 -23.81 0.39
C ASP A 217 37.98 -22.45 0.90
N ASP A 218 36.94 -21.92 0.24
CA ASP A 218 36.21 -20.71 0.59
C ASP A 218 35.38 -20.96 1.86
N LEU A 219 36.06 -20.83 3.00
CA LEU A 219 35.48 -20.76 4.34
C LEU A 219 34.73 -19.44 4.58
N ASP A 220 33.93 -19.02 3.59
CA ASP A 220 33.06 -17.85 3.67
C ASP A 220 31.96 -18.05 4.71
N GLU A 221 31.63 -16.99 5.45
CA GLU A 221 30.78 -17.05 6.63
C GLU A 221 29.26 -17.14 6.31
N ASP A 222 28.86 -17.95 5.31
CA ASP A 222 27.46 -18.27 4.90
C ASP A 222 26.71 -19.16 5.93
N TRP A 223 26.82 -18.77 7.20
CA TRP A 223 26.00 -19.26 8.30
C TRP A 223 24.75 -18.41 8.51
N ASP A 224 24.68 -17.19 7.96
CA ASP A 224 23.56 -16.28 8.17
C ASP A 224 22.51 -16.23 7.03
N ASP A 225 22.77 -16.53 5.74
CA ASP A 225 21.71 -16.40 4.71
C ASP A 225 20.66 -17.53 4.68
N ASP A 226 20.94 -18.73 5.19
CA ASP A 226 20.04 -19.89 4.96
C ASP A 226 18.72 -19.89 5.80
N GLU A 227 18.50 -18.85 6.62
CA GLU A 227 17.18 -18.51 7.19
C GLU A 227 16.34 -17.57 6.30
N SER A 228 16.91 -16.95 5.27
CA SER A 228 16.42 -15.75 4.55
C SER A 228 15.18 -15.96 3.65
N SER A 229 14.48 -17.11 3.77
CA SER A 229 13.51 -17.62 2.78
C SER A 229 12.07 -17.85 3.28
N ASP A 230 11.73 -17.64 4.56
CA ASP A 230 10.36 -17.96 5.06
C ASP A 230 9.33 -16.83 4.96
N ASP A 231 9.75 -15.56 4.84
CA ASP A 231 8.87 -14.40 5.11
C ASP A 231 8.36 -13.66 3.86
N GLU A 232 8.79 -14.05 2.65
CA GLU A 232 8.49 -13.31 1.42
C GLU A 232 8.01 -14.18 0.24
N PRO A 233 7.20 -13.61 -0.67
CA PRO A 233 6.94 -14.20 -1.97
C PRO A 233 8.21 -14.28 -2.81
N ASP A 234 8.53 -15.48 -3.30
CA ASP A 234 9.25 -15.62 -4.57
C ASP A 234 8.33 -15.12 -5.69
N ASP A 235 8.61 -13.94 -6.25
CA ASP A 235 7.78 -13.33 -7.30
C ASP A 235 7.88 -14.05 -8.66
N GLY A 236 8.77 -15.06 -8.79
CA GLY A 236 8.89 -15.95 -9.95
C GLY A 236 7.72 -16.92 -10.17
N LEU A 237 6.50 -16.58 -9.72
CA LEU A 237 5.27 -17.33 -10.00
C LEU A 237 4.35 -16.62 -11.02
N ASP A 238 4.46 -15.29 -11.18
CA ASP A 238 3.76 -14.54 -12.25
C ASP A 238 4.64 -14.42 -13.53
N GLY A 239 5.77 -15.14 -13.62
CA GLY A 239 6.74 -15.08 -14.73
C GLY A 239 7.99 -14.22 -14.42
N PRO A 240 8.91 -14.02 -15.39
CA PRO A 240 10.16 -13.28 -15.21
C PRO A 240 9.93 -11.86 -14.66
N PRO A 241 10.90 -11.25 -13.92
CA PRO A 241 10.71 -9.95 -13.29
C PRO A 241 10.47 -8.84 -14.33
N LEU A 242 9.49 -7.96 -14.05
CA LEU A 242 9.27 -6.77 -14.86
C LEU A 242 10.43 -5.79 -14.68
N ILE A 243 10.97 -5.29 -15.80
CA ILE A 243 11.91 -4.18 -15.80
C ILE A 243 11.11 -2.88 -16.00
N TYR A 244 11.17 -2.00 -15.00
CA TYR A 244 10.51 -0.70 -15.04
C TYR A 244 11.42 0.33 -15.69
N VAL A 245 10.92 1.02 -16.72
CA VAL A 245 11.69 2.04 -17.45
C VAL A 245 11.19 3.43 -17.10
N LEU A 246 12.06 4.27 -16.54
CA LEU A 246 11.85 5.71 -16.41
C LEU A 246 12.54 6.39 -17.59
N ASN A 247 11.77 7.04 -18.47
CA ASN A 247 12.31 7.76 -19.62
C ASN A 247 12.05 9.28 -19.51
N LEU A 248 13.05 10.07 -19.91
CA LEU A 248 12.98 11.51 -20.01
C LEU A 248 13.29 11.93 -21.44
N VAL A 249 12.38 12.70 -22.04
CA VAL A 249 12.54 13.27 -23.39
C VAL A 249 12.76 14.77 -23.29
N ASN A 250 13.68 15.31 -24.09
CA ASN A 250 14.06 16.72 -24.08
C ASN A 250 14.23 17.23 -25.53
N THR A 251 13.57 18.33 -25.83
CA THR A 251 13.56 18.99 -27.15
C THR A 251 14.30 20.32 -27.05
N LYS A 252 15.45 20.44 -27.71
CA LYS A 252 16.19 21.71 -27.81
C LYS A 252 16.02 22.30 -29.20
N HIS A 253 15.36 23.45 -29.29
CA HIS A 253 15.21 24.18 -30.54
C HIS A 253 16.56 24.78 -31.00
N ASP A 254 17.07 24.30 -32.13
CA ASP A 254 18.26 24.85 -32.79
C ASP A 254 17.98 25.04 -34.29
N LYS A 255 18.22 26.27 -34.74
CA LYS A 255 18.03 26.71 -36.13
C LYS A 255 19.16 26.26 -37.07
N SER A 256 20.25 25.70 -36.55
CA SER A 256 21.32 25.13 -37.37
C SER A 256 20.91 23.80 -38.04
N VAL A 257 19.94 23.09 -37.45
CA VAL A 257 19.56 21.72 -37.83
C VAL A 257 18.35 21.72 -38.77
N LYS A 258 18.32 20.80 -39.75
CA LYS A 258 17.27 20.65 -40.78
C LYS A 258 15.82 20.84 -40.27
N ARG A 259 15.50 20.38 -39.05
CA ARG A 259 14.13 20.41 -38.46
C ARG A 259 13.86 21.58 -37.50
N GLY A 260 14.84 22.46 -37.23
CA GLY A 260 14.71 23.54 -36.23
C GLY A 260 14.74 23.08 -34.76
N ALA A 261 14.99 21.79 -34.50
CA ALA A 261 15.09 21.20 -33.17
C ALA A 261 15.90 19.90 -33.19
N ILE A 262 16.47 19.57 -32.04
CA ILE A 262 17.07 18.27 -31.71
C ILE A 262 16.20 17.66 -30.59
N VAL A 263 15.72 16.43 -30.79
CA VAL A 263 14.97 15.66 -29.79
C VAL A 263 15.82 14.45 -29.39
N LYS A 264 16.08 14.29 -28.10
CA LYS A 264 16.71 13.09 -27.53
C LYS A 264 15.98 12.64 -26.28
N ALA A 265 16.01 11.34 -26.04
CA ALA A 265 15.47 10.67 -24.88
C ALA A 265 16.58 9.85 -24.19
N MET A 266 16.54 9.79 -22.86
CA MET A 266 17.41 8.92 -22.06
C MET A 266 16.55 8.24 -21.01
N ALA A 267 16.77 6.94 -20.81
CA ALA A 267 15.99 6.11 -19.91
C ALA A 267 16.86 5.29 -18.96
N ILE A 268 16.33 5.04 -17.75
CA ILE A 268 16.88 4.15 -16.74
C ILE A 268 15.95 2.94 -16.59
N CYS A 269 16.51 1.74 -16.69
CA CYS A 269 15.81 0.46 -16.59
C CYS A 269 16.17 -0.23 -15.27
N THR A 270 15.18 -0.52 -14.41
CA THR A 270 15.40 -1.01 -13.04
C THR A 270 14.33 -2.03 -12.62
N ARG A 271 14.69 -2.97 -11.73
CA ARG A 271 13.71 -3.83 -11.03
C ARG A 271 12.97 -3.12 -9.90
N HIS A 272 13.37 -1.90 -9.53
CA HIS A 272 12.77 -1.20 -8.40
C HIS A 272 11.48 -0.47 -8.77
N PRO A 273 10.34 -0.78 -8.13
CA PRO A 273 9.06 -0.13 -8.43
C PRO A 273 9.05 1.36 -8.03
N PHE A 274 10.03 1.82 -7.24
CA PHE A 274 10.20 3.21 -6.84
C PHE A 274 11.10 4.03 -7.79
N LEU A 275 11.26 3.62 -9.06
CA LEU A 275 12.05 4.29 -10.12
C LEU A 275 11.94 5.82 -10.23
N HIS A 276 10.86 6.44 -9.72
CA HIS A 276 10.71 7.89 -9.64
C HIS A 276 11.86 8.60 -8.91
N ILE A 277 12.59 7.91 -8.03
CA ILE A 277 13.74 8.46 -7.29
C ILE A 277 14.88 8.92 -8.22
N TYR A 278 14.98 8.37 -9.44
CA TYR A 278 16.05 8.68 -10.39
C TYR A 278 15.78 9.91 -11.25
N LYS A 279 14.59 10.54 -11.15
CA LYS A 279 14.23 11.77 -11.92
C LYS A 279 15.31 12.87 -11.85
N PRO A 280 15.94 13.21 -10.70
CA PRO A 280 16.98 14.25 -10.63
C PRO A 280 18.27 13.89 -11.36
N LEU A 281 18.68 12.62 -11.33
CA LEU A 281 19.88 12.12 -12.00
C LEU A 281 19.71 12.12 -13.52
N LEU A 282 18.56 11.62 -13.99
CA LEU A 282 18.25 11.52 -15.41
C LEU A 282 18.19 12.90 -16.09
N LEU A 283 17.69 13.92 -15.39
CA LEU A 283 17.73 15.32 -15.82
C LEU A 283 19.17 15.82 -16.04
N LEU A 284 20.07 15.56 -15.08
CA LEU A 284 21.47 16.03 -15.14
C LEU A 284 22.27 15.31 -16.24
N ALA A 285 22.13 13.98 -16.32
CA ALA A 285 22.82 13.16 -17.31
C ALA A 285 22.35 13.45 -18.75
N LEU A 286 21.06 13.64 -18.99
CA LEU A 286 20.57 14.04 -20.31
C LEU A 286 21.00 15.47 -20.67
N GLU A 287 21.01 16.42 -19.73
CA GLU A 287 21.49 17.78 -20.02
C GLU A 287 22.99 17.81 -20.37
N GLU A 288 23.77 16.91 -19.77
CA GLU A 288 25.17 16.64 -20.11
C GLU A 288 25.34 15.97 -21.47
N TYR A 289 24.60 14.89 -21.75
CA TYR A 289 24.68 14.18 -23.02
C TYR A 289 24.31 15.07 -24.22
N PHE A 290 23.45 16.08 -23.99
CA PHE A 290 23.19 17.15 -24.97
C PHE A 290 24.34 18.15 -25.19
N LYS A 291 25.34 18.22 -24.30
CA LYS A 291 26.55 19.05 -24.44
C LYS A 291 27.71 18.24 -25.05
N SER A 292 27.79 16.97 -24.69
CA SER A 292 28.79 16.00 -25.16
C SER A 292 28.11 14.63 -25.30
N PRO A 293 27.64 14.26 -26.52
CA PRO A 293 26.98 12.98 -26.75
C PRO A 293 28.04 11.87 -26.82
N VAL A 294 28.42 11.34 -25.67
CA VAL A 294 29.50 10.35 -25.52
C VAL A 294 29.05 9.18 -24.61
N PRO A 295 29.46 7.92 -24.90
CA PRO A 295 29.06 6.76 -24.09
C PRO A 295 29.44 6.84 -22.60
N GLU A 296 30.53 7.55 -22.28
CA GLU A 296 31.04 7.71 -20.91
C GLU A 296 30.05 8.44 -19.98
N THR A 297 29.11 9.23 -20.52
CA THR A 297 28.01 9.80 -19.73
C THR A 297 27.03 8.72 -19.25
N LEU A 298 26.82 7.65 -20.03
CA LEU A 298 25.97 6.53 -19.64
C LEU A 298 26.67 5.64 -18.60
N SER A 299 27.95 5.31 -18.81
CA SER A 299 28.71 4.49 -17.84
C SER A 299 28.82 5.19 -16.48
N MET A 300 29.16 6.47 -16.48
CA MET A 300 29.21 7.27 -15.25
C MET A 300 27.85 7.34 -14.55
N LEU A 301 26.72 7.43 -15.28
CA LEU A 301 25.39 7.39 -14.66
C LEU A 301 25.09 6.00 -14.07
N TYR A 302 25.43 4.92 -14.77
CA TYR A 302 25.25 3.54 -14.31
C TYR A 302 26.03 3.27 -13.03
N GLU A 303 27.34 3.51 -13.06
CA GLU A 303 28.25 3.37 -11.92
C GLU A 303 27.78 4.23 -10.73
N SER A 304 27.40 5.49 -10.98
CA SER A 304 26.90 6.39 -9.93
C SER A 304 25.64 5.85 -9.24
N VAL A 305 24.70 5.26 -9.98
CA VAL A 305 23.46 4.73 -9.41
C VAL A 305 23.68 3.41 -8.69
N ASN A 306 24.49 2.50 -9.27
CA ASN A 306 24.75 1.20 -8.67
C ASN A 306 25.67 1.29 -7.44
N ALA A 307 26.51 2.34 -7.32
CA ALA A 307 27.28 2.66 -6.12
C ALA A 307 26.45 3.30 -4.96
N MET A 308 25.11 3.30 -5.03
CA MET A 308 24.24 3.84 -3.98
C MET A 308 24.16 2.89 -2.77
N ASP A 309 24.74 3.28 -1.64
CA ASP A 309 24.64 2.50 -0.40
C ASP A 309 23.22 2.53 0.19
N LEU A 310 22.60 1.36 0.27
CA LEU A 310 21.30 1.11 0.93
C LEU A 310 21.41 0.12 2.12
N SER A 311 22.63 -0.27 2.53
CA SER A 311 22.89 -1.33 3.51
C SER A 311 22.40 -1.04 4.94
N LEU A 312 22.15 0.23 5.27
CA LEU A 312 21.56 0.61 6.56
C LEU A 312 20.02 0.59 6.56
N MET A 313 19.37 0.23 5.44
CA MET A 313 17.90 0.14 5.36
C MET A 313 17.42 -1.23 5.86
N PRO A 314 16.54 -1.32 6.88
CA PRO A 314 16.07 -2.58 7.42
C PRO A 314 15.09 -3.30 6.48
N ARG A 315 15.23 -4.62 6.38
CA ARG A 315 14.20 -5.51 5.82
C ARG A 315 13.05 -5.60 6.83
N LEU A 316 11.83 -5.33 6.36
CA LEU A 316 10.59 -5.33 7.15
C LEU A 316 9.70 -6.50 6.72
N SER A 317 9.07 -7.18 7.68
CA SER A 317 8.13 -8.28 7.40
C SER A 317 6.87 -7.79 6.66
N LEU A 318 6.07 -8.70 6.11
CA LEU A 318 4.82 -8.32 5.43
C LEU A 318 3.86 -7.53 6.35
N LEU A 319 3.74 -7.95 7.61
CA LEU A 319 2.89 -7.28 8.61
C LEU A 319 3.46 -5.91 9.02
N GLU A 320 4.78 -5.80 9.19
CA GLU A 320 5.43 -4.52 9.50
C GLU A 320 5.30 -3.52 8.36
N ARG A 321 5.48 -3.96 7.10
CA ARG A 321 5.24 -3.13 5.92
C ARG A 321 3.79 -2.63 5.87
N ASN A 322 2.81 -3.51 6.14
CA ASN A 322 1.40 -3.10 6.23
C ASN A 322 1.19 -2.02 7.32
N LEU A 323 1.71 -2.25 8.53
CA LEU A 323 1.56 -1.34 9.68
C LEU A 323 2.20 0.02 9.44
N LEU A 324 3.39 0.04 8.83
CA LEU A 324 4.10 1.27 8.45
C LEU A 324 3.33 2.04 7.37
N LEU A 325 2.89 1.36 6.31
CA LEU A 325 2.11 1.96 5.23
C LEU A 325 0.71 2.44 5.65
N ALA A 326 0.14 1.86 6.71
CA ALA A 326 -1.14 2.25 7.30
C ALA A 326 -1.04 3.42 8.31
N SER A 327 0.18 3.87 8.65
CA SER A 327 0.42 4.90 9.66
C SER A 327 0.96 6.21 9.07
N ASP A 328 0.79 7.31 9.81
CA ASP A 328 1.49 8.59 9.61
C ASP A 328 2.60 8.79 10.66
N ASN A 329 2.87 7.79 11.53
CA ASN A 329 3.84 7.85 12.62
C ASN A 329 5.28 7.63 12.14
N LYS A 330 6.06 8.71 12.07
CA LYS A 330 7.46 8.75 11.57
C LYS A 330 8.49 7.94 12.37
N ASP A 331 8.15 7.55 13.60
CA ASP A 331 9.05 6.83 14.51
C ASP A 331 8.77 5.30 14.54
N LEU A 332 7.85 4.77 13.72
CA LEU A 332 7.48 3.35 13.75
C LEU A 332 8.61 2.47 13.21
N PHE A 333 9.01 1.43 13.93
CA PHE A 333 10.15 0.55 13.60
C PHE A 333 11.53 1.24 13.58
N VAL A 334 11.67 2.41 14.23
CA VAL A 334 12.94 3.16 14.33
C VAL A 334 14.05 2.37 15.01
N GLU A 335 13.70 1.45 15.90
CA GLU A 335 14.62 0.54 16.58
C GLU A 335 15.39 -0.36 15.59
N LYS A 336 14.80 -0.71 14.44
CA LYS A 336 15.46 -1.57 13.44
C LYS A 336 16.60 -0.84 12.74
N PHE A 337 16.43 0.45 12.46
CA PHE A 337 17.50 1.32 11.98
C PHE A 337 18.59 1.48 13.06
N GLU A 338 18.21 1.71 14.32
CA GLU A 338 19.16 1.82 15.44
C GLU A 338 19.97 0.53 15.64
N ARG A 339 19.36 -0.66 15.52
CA ARG A 339 20.03 -1.97 15.62
C ARG A 339 20.97 -2.26 14.44
N ILE A 340 20.55 -2.00 13.20
CA ILE A 340 21.43 -2.20 12.01
C ILE A 340 22.63 -1.25 12.03
N ILE A 341 22.42 0.01 12.45
CA ILE A 341 23.52 0.96 12.65
C ILE A 341 24.51 0.44 13.71
N GLN A 342 24.04 -0.19 14.80
CA GLN A 342 24.90 -0.80 15.81
C GLN A 342 25.67 -2.03 15.28
N MET A 343 25.05 -2.85 14.43
CA MET A 343 25.72 -3.98 13.76
C MET A 343 26.82 -3.50 12.83
N ARG A 344 26.54 -2.53 11.94
CA ARG A 344 27.54 -1.99 11.03
C ARG A 344 28.71 -1.29 11.75
N MET A 345 28.46 -0.64 12.91
CA MET A 345 29.53 -0.12 13.77
C MET A 345 30.41 -1.21 14.41
N ALA A 346 29.90 -2.42 14.60
CA ALA A 346 30.68 -3.56 15.08
C ALA A 346 31.50 -4.18 13.94
N GLU A 347 30.91 -4.27 12.73
CA GLU A 347 31.58 -4.73 11.50
C GLU A 347 32.75 -3.82 11.11
N ASP A 348 32.52 -2.50 10.94
CA ASP A 348 33.57 -1.50 10.67
C ASP A 348 34.73 -1.60 11.68
N ARG A 349 34.41 -1.93 12.94
CA ARG A 349 35.37 -2.05 14.04
C ARG A 349 36.12 -3.39 14.05
N ALA A 350 35.57 -4.44 13.45
CA ALA A 350 36.26 -5.69 13.21
C ALA A 350 37.20 -5.56 12.01
N GLU A 351 36.71 -5.01 10.89
CA GLU A 351 37.48 -4.71 9.67
C GLU A 351 38.71 -3.84 9.98
N THR A 352 38.53 -2.72 10.68
CA THR A 352 39.66 -1.84 11.08
C THR A 352 40.58 -2.45 12.15
N ALA A 353 40.19 -3.57 12.79
CA ALA A 353 41.04 -4.30 13.74
C ALA A 353 41.84 -5.43 13.10
N THR A 354 41.42 -5.95 11.93
CA THR A 354 42.19 -6.96 11.17
C THR A 354 43.25 -6.34 10.27
N GLU A 355 43.01 -5.18 9.67
CA GLU A 355 44.03 -4.43 8.92
C GLU A 355 45.14 -3.87 9.83
N GLY A 356 44.81 -3.54 11.09
CA GLY A 356 45.64 -2.81 12.05
C GLY A 356 46.76 -3.62 12.74
N SER A 357 47.65 -4.26 11.98
CA SER A 357 48.71 -5.14 12.51
C SER A 357 49.90 -4.44 13.21
N GLY A 358 49.64 -3.63 14.25
CA GLY A 358 50.69 -3.33 15.25
C GLY A 358 50.61 -2.01 16.03
N GLU A 359 49.75 -1.92 17.05
CA GLU A 359 50.16 -1.55 18.42
C GLU A 359 49.04 -1.75 19.45
N ARG A 360 49.23 -2.64 20.43
CA ARG A 360 48.30 -2.81 21.56
C ARG A 360 48.67 -1.86 22.70
N SER A 361 47.84 -0.84 22.98
CA SER A 361 47.55 -0.36 24.35
C SER A 361 46.48 0.74 24.41
N GLN A 362 45.21 0.35 24.56
CA GLN A 362 44.24 1.11 25.37
C GLN A 362 43.08 0.23 25.83
N SER A 363 42.52 0.54 26.99
CA SER A 363 41.45 -0.22 27.63
C SER A 363 40.07 0.14 27.06
N PRO A 364 39.07 -0.76 27.13
CA PRO A 364 37.72 -0.49 26.62
C PRO A 364 36.99 0.55 27.48
N GLN A 365 37.13 1.82 27.14
CA GLN A 365 36.40 2.92 27.75
C GLN A 365 35.31 3.41 26.80
N PHE A 366 34.06 3.40 27.29
CA PHE A 366 32.83 3.86 26.65
C PHE A 366 32.48 3.24 25.28
N THR A 367 31.42 2.43 25.27
CA THR A 367 30.53 2.31 24.11
C THR A 367 29.87 3.67 23.86
N GLY A 368 30.12 4.28 22.70
CA GLY A 368 29.40 5.49 22.27
C GLY A 368 27.91 5.19 22.13
N GLY A 369 27.06 5.92 22.85
CA GLY A 369 25.62 5.73 22.83
C GLY A 369 24.96 6.39 21.62
N ILE A 370 23.85 5.81 21.16
CA ILE A 370 22.90 6.53 20.29
C ILE A 370 22.09 7.47 21.20
N SER A 371 22.52 8.73 21.31
CA SER A 371 21.89 9.71 22.18
C SER A 371 20.81 10.49 21.43
N ARG A 372 19.56 10.41 21.91
CA ARG A 372 18.42 11.15 21.34
C ARG A 372 18.36 12.58 21.90
N ALA A 373 18.85 13.54 21.12
CA ALA A 373 18.89 14.97 21.45
C ALA A 373 17.83 15.75 20.64
N GLY A 374 16.56 15.66 21.08
CA GLY A 374 15.42 16.20 20.34
C GLY A 374 14.99 15.27 19.20
N THR A 375 14.50 15.83 18.08
CA THR A 375 14.08 15.08 16.88
C THR A 375 15.24 14.58 16.00
N LYS A 376 16.39 14.32 16.63
CA LYS A 376 17.55 13.67 16.03
C LYS A 376 18.21 12.77 17.08
N ALA A 377 18.42 11.51 16.72
CA ALA A 377 19.45 10.70 17.36
C ALA A 377 20.81 11.06 16.75
N HIS A 378 21.82 11.24 17.59
CA HIS A 378 23.21 11.46 17.17
C HIS A 378 24.12 10.50 17.93
N VAL A 379 25.13 9.97 17.26
CA VAL A 379 26.09 9.05 17.86
C VAL A 379 27.08 9.89 18.65
N GLU A 380 27.09 9.77 19.97
CA GLU A 380 28.01 10.53 20.82
C GLU A 380 29.37 9.82 20.92
N GLY A 381 30.37 10.38 20.23
CA GLY A 381 31.77 9.95 20.34
C GLY A 381 32.44 9.58 19.02
N GLY A 382 32.50 10.50 18.05
CA GLY A 382 33.21 10.29 16.79
C GLY A 382 33.44 11.60 16.02
N GLY A 383 34.58 11.70 15.33
CA GLY A 383 34.89 12.84 14.46
C GLY A 383 34.17 12.71 13.11
N GLN A 384 33.12 13.52 12.91
CA GLN A 384 32.09 13.37 11.86
C GLN A 384 31.20 12.13 12.07
N SER A 385 29.88 12.34 12.08
CA SER A 385 28.90 11.26 12.25
C SER A 385 28.61 10.57 10.91
N THR A 386 29.38 9.53 10.59
CA THR A 386 29.14 8.65 9.43
C THR A 386 27.73 8.04 9.48
N TYR A 387 27.26 7.73 10.70
CA TYR A 387 25.97 7.09 10.95
C TYR A 387 24.96 8.05 11.59
N SER A 388 23.72 8.02 11.11
CA SER A 388 22.58 8.75 11.68
C SER A 388 21.28 7.98 11.48
N VAL A 389 20.45 7.91 12.52
CA VAL A 389 19.11 7.29 12.46
C VAL A 389 18.20 8.14 11.56
N ALA A 390 17.35 7.48 10.76
CA ALA A 390 16.35 8.15 9.92
C ALA A 390 15.41 9.02 10.76
N ARG A 391 14.97 10.17 10.20
CA ARG A 391 13.98 11.06 10.85
C ARG A 391 12.53 10.73 10.50
N ASP A 392 12.36 9.78 9.58
CA ASP A 392 11.08 9.30 9.09
C ASP A 392 11.30 7.87 8.58
N THR A 393 10.81 6.88 9.31
CA THR A 393 11.10 5.47 9.00
C THR A 393 10.46 4.95 7.71
N HIS A 394 9.66 5.77 7.03
CA HIS A 394 9.09 5.50 5.70
C HIS A 394 10.05 5.82 4.54
N GLU A 395 11.07 6.64 4.77
CA GLU A 395 11.96 7.17 3.73
C GLU A 395 13.42 7.06 4.18
N PHE A 396 14.18 6.14 3.57
CA PHE A 396 15.61 6.03 3.81
C PHE A 396 16.36 7.11 3.01
N GLU A 397 17.07 8.01 3.71
CA GLU A 397 17.87 9.08 3.11
C GLU A 397 19.27 8.56 2.70
N SER A 398 19.45 8.25 1.41
CA SER A 398 20.75 7.89 0.81
C SER A 398 21.28 9.02 -0.10
N LYS A 399 22.43 8.81 -0.76
CA LYS A 399 23.07 9.78 -1.67
C LYS A 399 23.77 9.07 -2.82
N VAL A 400 23.65 9.62 -4.03
CA VAL A 400 24.44 9.23 -5.20
C VAL A 400 25.48 10.30 -5.51
N MET A 401 26.72 9.87 -5.80
CA MET A 401 27.85 10.75 -6.12
C MET A 401 28.01 10.95 -7.63
N TYR A 402 27.16 11.75 -8.26
CA TYR A 402 27.27 12.05 -9.69
C TYR A 402 28.23 13.24 -9.92
N LYS A 403 29.33 13.03 -10.65
CA LYS A 403 30.37 14.04 -10.93
C LYS A 403 30.98 14.72 -9.68
N GLY A 404 31.07 13.98 -8.57
CA GLY A 404 31.51 14.52 -7.28
C GLY A 404 30.45 15.38 -6.55
N ILE A 405 29.24 15.53 -7.10
CA ILE A 405 28.12 16.22 -6.45
C ILE A 405 27.30 15.16 -5.70
N PRO A 406 27.15 15.26 -4.36
CA PRO A 406 26.27 14.38 -3.60
C PRO A 406 24.80 14.75 -3.83
N ILE A 407 24.11 13.97 -4.66
CA ILE A 407 22.67 14.10 -4.92
C ILE A 407 21.92 13.30 -3.84
N PRO A 408 21.10 13.94 -2.98
CA PRO A 408 20.32 13.22 -1.97
C PRO A 408 19.17 12.45 -2.64
N ILE A 409 18.99 11.20 -2.22
CA ILE A 409 17.95 10.29 -2.69
C ILE A 409 17.14 9.80 -1.49
N LYS A 410 15.84 9.58 -1.70
CA LYS A 410 14.93 9.03 -0.70
C LYS A 410 14.32 7.74 -1.22
N VAL A 411 14.64 6.62 -0.58
CA VAL A 411 14.11 5.29 -0.95
C VAL A 411 12.93 4.95 -0.01
N PRO A 412 11.74 4.62 -0.55
CA PRO A 412 10.64 4.13 0.28
C PRO A 412 11.01 2.80 0.96
N THR A 413 10.90 2.74 2.28
CA THR A 413 11.29 1.57 3.09
C THR A 413 10.24 0.46 3.07
N ALA A 414 9.01 0.80 2.70
CA ALA A 414 7.92 -0.12 2.41
C ALA A 414 7.19 0.35 1.15
N VAL A 415 6.87 -0.61 0.27
CA VAL A 415 6.10 -0.39 -0.97
C VAL A 415 4.99 -1.42 -1.04
N MET A 416 3.79 -1.04 -1.47
CA MET A 416 2.70 -1.98 -1.70
C MET A 416 2.89 -2.73 -3.02
N PRO A 417 2.43 -3.99 -3.14
CA PRO A 417 2.25 -4.64 -4.44
C PRO A 417 1.54 -3.73 -5.45
N GLU A 418 1.89 -3.88 -6.74
CA GLU A 418 1.36 -3.11 -7.87
C GLU A 418 1.56 -1.57 -7.81
N THR A 419 2.26 -1.03 -6.80
CA THR A 419 2.58 0.40 -6.69
C THR A 419 3.91 0.71 -7.35
N VAL A 420 3.84 1.12 -8.62
CA VAL A 420 5.01 1.48 -9.45
C VAL A 420 5.01 2.97 -9.78
N GLY A 421 6.15 3.64 -9.63
CA GLY A 421 6.29 5.08 -9.84
C GLY A 421 5.92 5.94 -8.64
N ASP A 422 5.74 7.25 -8.87
CA ASP A 422 5.06 8.18 -7.98
C ASP A 422 3.83 8.69 -8.74
N PHE A 423 2.67 8.63 -8.11
CA PHE A 423 1.38 8.92 -8.71
C PHE A 423 0.34 9.24 -7.63
N SER A 424 -0.65 10.04 -7.99
CA SER A 424 -1.69 10.49 -7.06
C SER A 424 -3.04 9.82 -7.34
N LEU A 425 -3.53 9.02 -6.38
CA LEU A 425 -4.91 8.54 -6.42
C LEU A 425 -5.90 9.71 -6.28
N ILE A 426 -5.52 10.77 -5.55
CA ILE A 426 -6.34 11.98 -5.39
C ILE A 426 -6.55 12.68 -6.75
N LYS A 427 -5.49 12.87 -7.54
CA LYS A 427 -5.53 13.41 -8.92
C LYS A 427 -6.46 12.58 -9.82
N LEU A 428 -6.30 11.25 -9.82
CA LEU A 428 -7.13 10.32 -10.58
C LEU A 428 -8.61 10.43 -10.17
N ILE A 429 -8.90 10.37 -8.87
CA ILE A 429 -10.25 10.39 -8.31
C ILE A 429 -10.92 11.74 -8.60
N GLN A 430 -10.24 12.86 -8.33
CA GLN A 430 -10.79 14.21 -8.56
C GLN A 430 -11.19 14.41 -10.02
N ASN A 431 -10.34 14.02 -10.98
CA ASN A 431 -10.58 14.26 -12.40
C ASN A 431 -11.93 13.68 -12.87
N PHE A 432 -12.17 12.40 -12.61
CA PHE A 432 -13.41 11.74 -13.03
C PHE A 432 -14.61 12.05 -12.12
N SER A 433 -14.38 12.40 -10.85
CA SER A 433 -15.47 12.76 -9.91
C SER A 433 -16.03 14.16 -10.18
N GLU A 434 -15.17 15.15 -10.44
CA GLU A 434 -15.61 16.55 -10.60
C GLU A 434 -16.49 16.76 -11.84
N ALA A 435 -16.10 16.19 -12.99
CA ALA A 435 -16.90 16.31 -14.22
C ALA A 435 -18.27 15.63 -14.09
N HIS A 436 -18.31 14.46 -13.43
CA HIS A 436 -19.56 13.75 -13.15
C HIS A 436 -20.44 14.48 -12.12
N ALA A 437 -19.87 15.07 -11.07
CA ALA A 437 -20.62 15.87 -10.10
C ALA A 437 -21.19 17.18 -10.70
N LYS A 438 -20.44 17.84 -11.58
CA LYS A 438 -20.89 19.07 -12.28
C LYS A 438 -21.97 18.79 -13.33
N SER A 439 -21.92 17.62 -13.98
CA SER A 439 -22.87 17.20 -15.01
C SER A 439 -22.89 15.66 -15.09
N PRO A 440 -23.79 14.98 -14.37
CA PRO A 440 -23.88 13.52 -14.42
C PRO A 440 -24.41 13.07 -15.78
N GLN A 441 -23.82 12.00 -16.31
CA GLN A 441 -24.25 11.35 -17.55
C GLN A 441 -24.53 9.88 -17.22
N PRO A 442 -25.66 9.31 -17.68
CA PRO A 442 -26.02 7.93 -17.39
C PRO A 442 -25.16 6.97 -18.21
N PHE A 443 -24.58 5.97 -17.54
CA PHE A 443 -23.85 4.88 -18.18
C PHE A 443 -24.80 3.87 -18.84
N PRO A 444 -24.41 3.26 -19.98
CA PRO A 444 -25.03 2.03 -20.46
C PRO A 444 -24.99 0.94 -19.37
N LEU A 445 -26.11 0.24 -19.15
CA LEU A 445 -26.17 -0.83 -18.17
C LEU A 445 -25.32 -2.02 -18.63
N HIS A 446 -24.36 -2.43 -17.80
CA HIS A 446 -23.56 -3.63 -18.00
C HIS A 446 -23.38 -4.35 -16.65
N PRO A 447 -23.74 -5.65 -16.52
CA PRO A 447 -23.83 -6.32 -15.22
C PRO A 447 -22.55 -6.30 -14.36
N HIS A 448 -21.36 -6.29 -14.97
CA HIS A 448 -20.10 -6.13 -14.23
C HIS A 448 -19.83 -4.67 -13.82
N LEU A 449 -20.16 -3.69 -14.68
CA LEU A 449 -19.63 -2.33 -14.58
C LEU A 449 -20.55 -1.37 -13.80
N THR A 450 -21.87 -1.53 -13.93
CA THR A 450 -22.86 -0.59 -13.37
C THR A 450 -23.61 -1.19 -12.17
N THR A 451 -22.86 -1.54 -11.11
CA THR A 451 -23.40 -2.21 -9.90
C THR A 451 -24.49 -1.41 -9.18
N ASN A 452 -24.43 -0.08 -9.22
CA ASN A 452 -25.46 0.84 -8.70
C ASN A 452 -26.25 1.50 -9.87
N GLY A 453 -26.52 0.75 -10.93
CA GLY A 453 -27.29 1.20 -12.10
C GLY A 453 -26.60 2.30 -12.91
N VAL A 454 -27.37 3.02 -13.74
CA VAL A 454 -26.84 3.99 -14.72
C VAL A 454 -26.07 5.17 -14.09
N ASN A 455 -26.24 5.41 -12.79
CA ASN A 455 -25.56 6.46 -12.04
C ASN A 455 -24.42 5.91 -11.15
N THR A 456 -23.90 4.72 -11.45
CA THR A 456 -22.70 4.18 -10.79
C THR A 456 -21.54 5.18 -10.92
N HIS A 457 -20.84 5.46 -9.82
CA HIS A 457 -19.78 6.47 -9.80
C HIS A 457 -18.63 6.12 -10.77
N PRO A 458 -18.05 7.05 -11.54
CA PRO A 458 -17.06 6.72 -12.58
C PRO A 458 -15.84 5.94 -12.10
N ILE A 459 -15.34 6.23 -10.89
CA ILE A 459 -14.22 5.48 -10.29
C ILE A 459 -14.63 4.03 -9.93
N ILE A 460 -15.91 3.78 -9.64
CA ILE A 460 -16.45 2.43 -9.40
C ILE A 460 -16.65 1.69 -10.73
N VAL A 461 -17.03 2.38 -11.80
CA VAL A 461 -17.05 1.81 -13.17
C VAL A 461 -15.64 1.39 -13.61
N LEU A 462 -14.63 2.24 -13.36
CA LEU A 462 -13.21 1.91 -13.57
C LEU A 462 -12.78 0.70 -12.73
N MET A 463 -13.04 0.73 -11.41
CA MET A 463 -12.72 -0.38 -10.49
C MET A 463 -13.34 -1.71 -10.94
N ASN A 464 -14.61 -1.68 -11.33
CA ASN A 464 -15.33 -2.85 -11.84
C ASN A 464 -14.74 -3.38 -13.16
N GLY A 465 -14.29 -2.49 -14.05
CA GLY A 465 -13.61 -2.87 -15.28
C GLY A 465 -12.27 -3.56 -15.01
N LEU A 466 -11.48 -3.00 -14.09
CA LEU A 466 -10.19 -3.56 -13.67
C LEU A 466 -10.36 -4.94 -13.02
N LEU A 467 -11.28 -5.07 -12.06
CA LEU A 467 -11.60 -6.34 -11.39
C LEU A 467 -12.11 -7.42 -12.35
N THR A 468 -12.82 -7.04 -13.41
CA THR A 468 -13.40 -8.00 -14.39
C THR A 468 -12.59 -8.08 -15.69
N GLN A 469 -11.30 -7.73 -15.62
CA GLN A 469 -10.29 -7.87 -16.67
C GLN A 469 -10.73 -7.31 -18.04
N LYS A 470 -11.36 -6.13 -18.03
CA LYS A 470 -11.78 -5.41 -19.24
C LYS A 470 -10.65 -4.60 -19.84
N ARG A 471 -10.75 -4.34 -21.14
CA ARG A 471 -9.79 -3.53 -21.92
C ARG A 471 -10.04 -2.05 -21.63
N ILE A 472 -9.08 -1.41 -20.95
CA ILE A 472 -9.20 -0.05 -20.43
C ILE A 472 -8.17 0.86 -21.09
N ILE A 473 -8.62 2.01 -21.60
CA ILE A 473 -7.76 3.02 -22.23
C ILE A 473 -7.88 4.36 -21.51
N PHE A 474 -6.76 4.92 -21.08
CA PHE A 474 -6.62 6.29 -20.60
C PHE A 474 -6.19 7.20 -21.76
N LEU A 475 -7.10 8.05 -22.23
CA LEU A 475 -6.85 8.97 -23.35
C LEU A 475 -6.46 10.36 -22.83
N GLY A 476 -5.21 10.75 -23.06
CA GLY A 476 -4.63 12.05 -22.71
C GLY A 476 -4.36 12.94 -23.91
N HIS A 477 -5.37 13.25 -24.73
CA HIS A 477 -5.15 14.05 -25.93
C HIS A 477 -4.58 15.45 -25.60
N ASN A 478 -3.44 15.78 -26.23
CA ASN A 478 -2.60 16.97 -25.98
C ASN A 478 -1.98 17.09 -24.57
N MET A 479 -2.19 16.12 -23.68
CA MET A 479 -1.55 16.08 -22.36
C MET A 479 -0.11 15.53 -22.45
N PRO A 480 0.78 15.91 -21.50
CA PRO A 480 2.06 15.23 -21.31
C PRO A 480 1.87 13.71 -21.19
N SER A 481 2.72 12.94 -21.86
CA SER A 481 2.64 11.47 -21.83
C SER A 481 2.85 10.91 -20.42
N GLY A 482 3.61 11.61 -19.57
CA GLY A 482 3.80 11.28 -18.16
C GLY A 482 2.53 11.40 -17.31
N ASP A 483 1.67 12.40 -17.57
CA ASP A 483 0.38 12.52 -16.86
C ASP A 483 -0.56 11.34 -17.17
N VAL A 484 -0.44 10.76 -18.37
CA VAL A 484 -1.23 9.58 -18.79
C VAL A 484 -0.69 8.32 -18.13
N ALA A 485 0.64 8.15 -18.11
CA ALA A 485 1.29 7.04 -17.41
C ALA A 485 1.00 7.05 -15.91
N GLU A 486 1.08 8.21 -15.24
CA GLU A 486 0.67 8.36 -13.83
C GLU A 486 -0.79 7.92 -13.60
N ALA A 487 -1.70 8.17 -14.54
CA ALA A 487 -3.10 7.77 -14.42
C ALA A 487 -3.30 6.24 -14.56
N VAL A 488 -2.56 5.59 -15.47
CA VAL A 488 -2.56 4.11 -15.62
C VAL A 488 -2.02 3.44 -14.35
N LEU A 489 -0.89 3.95 -13.82
CA LEU A 489 -0.25 3.40 -12.61
C LEU A 489 -1.14 3.63 -11.36
N ALA A 490 -1.78 4.80 -11.27
CA ALA A 490 -2.79 5.08 -10.26
C ALA A 490 -3.98 4.12 -10.34
N ALA A 491 -4.44 3.75 -11.55
CA ALA A 491 -5.50 2.76 -11.72
C ALA A 491 -5.08 1.36 -11.24
N CYS A 492 -3.87 0.91 -11.57
CA CYS A 492 -3.33 -0.39 -11.13
C CYS A 492 -3.28 -0.52 -9.60
N ALA A 493 -2.75 0.50 -8.90
CA ALA A 493 -2.67 0.48 -7.45
C ALA A 493 -4.04 0.69 -6.76
N LEU A 494 -4.97 1.41 -7.40
CA LEU A 494 -6.34 1.58 -6.91
C LEU A 494 -7.10 0.24 -6.89
N VAL A 495 -6.97 -0.58 -7.93
CA VAL A 495 -7.59 -1.92 -7.95
C VAL A 495 -6.86 -2.92 -7.07
N SER A 496 -5.53 -2.83 -6.99
CA SER A 496 -4.73 -3.69 -6.12
C SER A 496 -5.07 -3.51 -4.63
N GLY A 497 -5.11 -2.27 -4.15
CA GLY A 497 -5.10 -1.95 -2.72
C GLY A 497 -3.87 -2.48 -1.97
N GLY A 498 -2.82 -2.94 -2.69
CA GLY A 498 -1.71 -3.71 -2.14
C GLY A 498 -2.12 -5.10 -1.64
N ILE A 499 -3.19 -5.68 -2.17
CA ILE A 499 -3.74 -7.00 -1.82
C ILE A 499 -3.89 -7.88 -3.06
N LEU A 500 -4.52 -7.35 -4.11
CA LEU A 500 -4.71 -8.04 -5.39
C LEU A 500 -3.52 -7.76 -6.32
N ARG A 501 -3.05 -8.79 -7.03
CA ARG A 501 -1.92 -8.72 -7.96
C ARG A 501 -2.32 -8.98 -9.41
N GLY A 502 -1.38 -8.78 -10.33
CA GLY A 502 -1.47 -9.15 -11.75
C GLY A 502 -1.94 -8.03 -12.68
N PHE A 503 -1.96 -6.76 -12.24
CA PHE A 503 -2.42 -5.62 -13.05
C PHE A 503 -1.28 -5.01 -13.85
N THR A 504 -0.15 -4.73 -13.19
CA THR A 504 1.06 -4.14 -13.79
C THR A 504 1.62 -4.95 -14.96
N ARG A 505 1.62 -6.29 -14.89
CA ARG A 505 2.07 -7.17 -16.01
C ARG A 505 1.23 -7.04 -17.30
N HIS A 506 0.05 -6.44 -17.20
CA HIS A 506 -0.89 -6.18 -18.31
C HIS A 506 -1.22 -4.69 -18.46
N ALA A 507 -0.43 -3.83 -17.82
CA ALA A 507 -0.51 -2.39 -17.93
C ALA A 507 0.56 -1.88 -18.90
N PHE A 508 0.16 -0.97 -19.77
CA PHE A 508 1.00 -0.28 -20.74
C PHE A 508 0.91 1.21 -20.40
N PRO A 509 1.73 1.73 -19.45
CA PRO A 509 1.54 3.10 -18.93
C PRO A 509 1.63 4.16 -20.02
N TYR A 510 2.42 3.89 -21.07
CA TYR A 510 2.29 4.54 -22.36
C TYR A 510 2.34 3.50 -23.50
N THR A 511 1.49 3.67 -24.51
CA THR A 511 1.55 2.97 -25.80
C THR A 511 1.01 3.88 -26.93
N ASP A 512 1.39 3.57 -28.15
CA ASP A 512 1.08 4.31 -29.37
C ASP A 512 0.13 3.50 -30.30
N LEU A 513 0.03 3.89 -31.58
CA LEU A 513 -0.85 3.23 -32.56
C LEU A 513 -0.23 2.01 -33.26
N THR A 514 1.10 1.86 -33.30
CA THR A 514 1.73 0.70 -33.95
C THR A 514 1.34 -0.61 -33.26
N LYS A 515 1.22 -0.58 -31.94
CA LYS A 515 0.97 -1.76 -31.07
C LYS A 515 -0.51 -2.10 -30.85
N VAL A 516 -1.43 -1.52 -31.63
CA VAL A 516 -2.88 -1.77 -31.45
C VAL A 516 -3.20 -3.25 -31.63
N ASP A 517 -2.62 -3.92 -32.63
CA ASP A 517 -2.88 -5.34 -32.88
C ASP A 517 -2.30 -6.24 -31.77
N ASP A 518 -1.11 -5.94 -31.26
CA ASP A 518 -0.50 -6.64 -30.11
C ASP A 518 -1.33 -6.45 -28.83
N LEU A 519 -1.79 -5.22 -28.60
CA LEU A 519 -2.63 -4.86 -27.45
C LEU A 519 -3.99 -5.60 -27.50
N LEU A 520 -4.54 -5.83 -28.69
CA LEU A 520 -5.77 -6.61 -28.90
C LEU A 520 -5.58 -8.11 -28.70
N ASN A 521 -4.36 -8.65 -28.82
CA ASN A 521 -4.06 -10.03 -28.44
C ASN A 521 -4.10 -10.25 -26.92
N VAL A 522 -4.06 -9.18 -26.10
CA VAL A 522 -4.21 -9.26 -24.64
C VAL A 522 -5.70 -9.25 -24.26
N PRO A 523 -6.25 -10.31 -23.63
CA PRO A 523 -7.70 -10.39 -23.35
C PRO A 523 -8.27 -9.28 -22.46
N GLY A 524 -7.41 -8.61 -21.69
CA GLY A 524 -7.73 -7.42 -20.91
C GLY A 524 -6.44 -6.73 -20.47
N PHE A 525 -6.39 -5.41 -20.62
CA PHE A 525 -5.20 -4.57 -20.48
C PHE A 525 -5.56 -3.20 -19.91
N ILE A 526 -4.56 -2.46 -19.43
CA ILE A 526 -4.69 -1.09 -18.94
C ILE A 526 -3.69 -0.19 -19.68
N ALA A 527 -4.12 0.53 -20.71
CA ALA A 527 -3.23 1.26 -21.61
C ALA A 527 -3.38 2.79 -21.49
N GLY A 528 -2.25 3.51 -21.60
CA GLY A 528 -2.21 4.98 -21.66
C GLY A 528 -1.84 5.47 -23.06
N VAL A 529 -2.67 6.34 -23.65
CA VAL A 529 -2.51 6.81 -25.03
C VAL A 529 -2.74 8.32 -25.15
N THR A 530 -2.00 9.00 -26.03
CA THR A 530 -2.18 10.44 -26.34
C THR A 530 -2.93 10.68 -27.67
N ASN A 531 -3.03 9.64 -28.50
CA ASN A 531 -3.60 9.72 -29.85
C ASN A 531 -5.14 9.62 -29.81
N PRO A 532 -5.90 10.59 -30.36
CA PRO A 532 -7.36 10.62 -30.26
C PRO A 532 -8.06 9.54 -31.10
N THR A 533 -7.35 8.86 -32.01
CA THR A 533 -7.90 7.80 -32.87
C THR A 533 -8.53 6.67 -32.05
N PHE A 534 -8.02 6.37 -30.85
CA PHE A 534 -8.59 5.38 -29.94
C PHE A 534 -10.06 5.67 -29.55
N GLU A 535 -10.49 6.93 -29.45
CA GLU A 535 -11.91 7.24 -29.18
C GLU A 535 -12.83 6.88 -30.35
N LEU A 536 -12.30 6.90 -31.58
CA LEU A 536 -13.06 6.65 -32.81
C LEU A 536 -13.31 5.16 -33.08
N HIS A 537 -12.62 4.27 -32.35
CA HIS A 537 -12.71 2.81 -32.49
C HIS A 537 -13.17 2.12 -31.18
N PRO A 538 -14.48 2.13 -30.85
CA PRO A 538 -15.02 1.45 -29.67
C PRO A 538 -14.82 -0.07 -29.66
N GLU A 539 -14.45 -0.67 -30.79
CA GLU A 539 -14.02 -2.07 -30.86
C GLU A 539 -12.71 -2.35 -30.12
N TRP A 540 -11.84 -1.35 -29.93
CA TRP A 540 -10.52 -1.55 -29.31
C TRP A 540 -10.53 -1.58 -27.78
N TRP A 541 -11.61 -1.12 -27.14
CA TRP A 541 -11.69 -0.97 -25.69
C TRP A 541 -13.10 -1.25 -25.17
N ASP A 542 -13.19 -1.60 -23.90
CA ASP A 542 -14.46 -1.82 -23.20
C ASP A 542 -14.84 -0.60 -22.35
N VAL A 543 -13.83 0.08 -21.78
CA VAL A 543 -13.98 1.34 -21.01
C VAL A 543 -12.88 2.33 -21.43
N LEU A 544 -13.28 3.57 -21.76
CA LEU A 544 -12.36 4.67 -22.08
C LEU A 544 -12.44 5.78 -21.05
N CYS A 545 -11.29 6.12 -20.48
CA CYS A 545 -11.05 7.13 -19.47
C CYS A 545 -10.40 8.37 -20.13
N ASP A 546 -11.24 9.28 -20.61
CA ASP A 546 -10.86 10.55 -21.23
C ASP A 546 -10.38 11.52 -20.13
N LEU A 547 -9.07 11.71 -20.05
CA LEU A 547 -8.40 12.53 -19.03
C LEU A 547 -8.69 14.03 -19.22
N PRO A 548 -8.60 14.63 -20.42
CA PRO A 548 -8.91 16.05 -20.63
C PRO A 548 -10.34 16.46 -20.27
N SER A 549 -11.35 15.60 -20.52
CA SER A 549 -12.75 15.93 -20.20
C SER A 549 -13.24 15.40 -18.85
N GLY A 550 -12.42 14.59 -18.17
CA GLY A 550 -12.78 13.93 -16.91
C GLY A 550 -13.91 12.92 -17.06
N ARG A 551 -14.04 12.27 -18.23
CA ARG A 551 -15.16 11.37 -18.54
C ARG A 551 -14.72 9.92 -18.67
N VAL A 552 -15.49 9.03 -18.05
CA VAL A 552 -15.45 7.59 -18.32
C VAL A 552 -16.58 7.29 -19.30
N LYS A 553 -16.29 6.48 -20.32
CA LYS A 553 -17.22 6.04 -21.38
C LYS A 553 -17.18 4.50 -21.41
N ILE A 554 -18.33 3.85 -21.51
CA ILE A 554 -18.42 2.39 -21.73
C ILE A 554 -18.67 2.18 -23.23
N SER A 555 -17.96 1.23 -23.84
CA SER A 555 -18.05 0.97 -25.28
C SER A 555 -19.44 0.49 -25.70
N SER A 556 -19.90 0.92 -26.87
CA SER A 556 -21.09 0.37 -27.54
C SER A 556 -20.87 -1.02 -28.16
N LYS A 557 -19.63 -1.53 -28.10
CA LYS A 557 -19.21 -2.86 -28.55
C LYS A 557 -18.87 -3.81 -27.40
N ILE A 558 -19.00 -3.38 -26.14
CA ILE A 558 -18.67 -4.23 -24.98
C ILE A 558 -19.53 -5.50 -24.98
N GLU A 559 -18.86 -6.65 -24.81
CA GLU A 559 -19.55 -7.94 -24.67
C GLU A 559 -20.30 -8.00 -23.34
N MET A 560 -21.57 -8.42 -23.39
CA MET A 560 -22.39 -8.63 -22.19
C MET A 560 -21.80 -9.75 -21.32
N ALA A 561 -21.91 -9.57 -20.00
CA ALA A 561 -21.57 -10.60 -19.03
C ALA A 561 -22.29 -11.94 -19.33
N PRO A 562 -21.58 -13.07 -19.36
CA PRO A 562 -22.19 -14.40 -19.49
C PRO A 562 -23.02 -14.73 -18.23
N VAL A 563 -24.05 -15.57 -18.39
CA VAL A 563 -24.77 -16.13 -17.24
C VAL A 563 -23.91 -17.22 -16.62
N THR A 564 -23.44 -17.01 -15.39
CA THR A 564 -22.59 -17.97 -14.67
C THR A 564 -23.39 -18.87 -13.74
N GLU A 565 -22.79 -20.00 -13.36
CA GLU A 565 -23.40 -20.92 -12.40
C GLU A 565 -23.66 -20.27 -11.04
N GLY A 566 -22.76 -19.42 -10.55
CA GLY A 566 -22.90 -18.79 -9.24
C GLY A 566 -24.09 -17.84 -9.18
N LEU A 567 -24.38 -17.14 -10.29
CA LEU A 567 -25.60 -16.35 -10.43
C LEU A 567 -26.86 -17.23 -10.39
N ILE A 568 -26.86 -18.36 -11.12
CA ILE A 568 -28.00 -19.29 -11.16
C ILE A 568 -28.29 -19.88 -9.77
N TYR A 569 -27.28 -20.37 -9.06
CA TYR A 569 -27.44 -20.94 -7.71
C TYR A 569 -27.92 -19.88 -6.70
N PHE A 570 -27.35 -18.67 -6.72
CA PHE A 570 -27.78 -17.59 -5.84
C PHE A 570 -29.26 -17.20 -6.10
N GLN A 571 -29.69 -17.16 -7.36
CA GLN A 571 -31.09 -16.90 -7.71
C GLN A 571 -32.05 -18.00 -7.22
N GLN A 572 -31.62 -19.26 -7.22
CA GLN A 572 -32.41 -20.39 -6.69
C GLN A 572 -32.53 -20.35 -5.17
N GLN A 573 -31.45 -20.01 -4.45
CA GLN A 573 -31.45 -19.87 -3.00
C GLN A 573 -32.22 -18.62 -2.52
N HIS A 574 -32.17 -17.52 -3.29
CA HIS A 574 -32.77 -16.24 -2.94
C HIS A 574 -33.68 -15.67 -4.06
N PRO A 575 -34.83 -16.30 -4.38
CA PRO A 575 -35.71 -15.85 -5.47
C PRO A 575 -36.14 -14.38 -5.35
N ASN A 576 -36.36 -13.90 -4.12
CA ASN A 576 -36.74 -12.51 -3.81
C ASN A 576 -35.67 -11.47 -4.19
N LEU A 577 -34.42 -11.89 -4.42
CA LEU A 577 -33.29 -11.03 -4.80
C LEU A 577 -32.82 -11.25 -6.25
N SER A 578 -33.46 -12.16 -6.99
CA SER A 578 -33.01 -12.57 -8.34
C SER A 578 -32.84 -11.39 -9.31
N ASN A 579 -33.83 -10.50 -9.41
CA ASN A 579 -33.77 -9.30 -10.27
C ASN A 579 -32.66 -8.31 -9.90
N THR A 580 -32.16 -8.37 -8.66
CA THR A 580 -31.00 -7.59 -8.19
C THR A 580 -29.70 -8.28 -8.57
N ALA A 581 -29.59 -9.58 -8.27
CA ALA A 581 -28.40 -10.39 -8.56
C ALA A 581 -27.99 -10.38 -10.04
N SER A 582 -28.96 -10.27 -10.97
CA SER A 582 -28.68 -10.24 -12.42
C SER A 582 -27.91 -9.00 -12.91
N GLY A 583 -27.87 -7.89 -12.17
CA GLY A 583 -27.19 -6.65 -12.59
C GLY A 583 -27.79 -5.92 -13.81
N VAL A 584 -28.81 -6.47 -14.48
CA VAL A 584 -29.49 -5.88 -15.65
C VAL A 584 -30.52 -4.79 -15.26
N SER A 585 -30.98 -4.79 -14.00
CA SER A 585 -31.96 -3.82 -13.49
C SER A 585 -31.29 -2.51 -13.08
N ASN A 586 -31.83 -1.35 -13.50
CA ASN A 586 -31.36 -0.05 -13.01
C ASN A 586 -31.75 0.16 -11.53
N ASN A 587 -30.87 -0.26 -10.62
CA ASN A 587 -31.12 -0.23 -9.18
C ASN A 587 -30.60 1.09 -8.58
N ALA A 588 -31.50 1.88 -7.99
CA ALA A 588 -31.18 3.18 -7.39
C ALA A 588 -30.78 3.09 -5.91
N GLN A 589 -30.75 1.89 -5.32
CA GLN A 589 -30.32 1.66 -3.95
C GLN A 589 -28.85 1.24 -3.91
N ASP A 590 -28.04 1.90 -3.08
CA ASP A 590 -26.64 1.53 -2.84
C ASP A 590 -26.56 0.25 -2.00
N LEU A 591 -26.55 -0.91 -2.68
CA LEU A 591 -26.54 -2.23 -2.04
C LEU A 591 -25.13 -2.74 -1.72
N THR A 592 -24.13 -2.26 -2.45
CA THR A 592 -22.71 -2.59 -2.25
C THR A 592 -22.01 -1.65 -1.26
N GLY A 593 -22.65 -0.50 -0.96
CA GLY A 593 -22.06 0.60 -0.18
C GLY A 593 -21.05 1.44 -0.97
N ASP A 594 -20.97 1.28 -2.29
CA ASP A 594 -20.02 1.99 -3.16
C ASP A 594 -20.29 3.50 -3.21
N ALA A 595 -21.56 3.93 -3.17
CA ALA A 595 -21.90 5.35 -3.18
C ALA A 595 -21.60 6.01 -1.82
N ALA A 596 -21.86 5.30 -0.72
CA ALA A 596 -21.45 5.71 0.62
C ALA A 596 -19.92 5.79 0.74
N PHE A 597 -19.19 4.79 0.22
CA PHE A 597 -17.73 4.77 0.19
C PHE A 597 -17.13 5.93 -0.62
N MET A 598 -17.59 6.15 -1.86
CA MET A 598 -17.10 7.27 -2.66
C MET A 598 -17.42 8.64 -2.03
N SER A 599 -18.56 8.76 -1.34
CA SER A 599 -18.91 9.98 -0.59
C SER A 599 -17.94 10.25 0.58
N ASP A 600 -17.40 9.20 1.20
CA ASP A 600 -16.41 9.31 2.29
C ASP A 600 -14.97 9.51 1.78
N ILE A 601 -14.61 8.92 0.63
CA ILE A 601 -13.38 9.23 -0.11
C ILE A 601 -13.34 10.72 -0.49
N LEU A 602 -14.40 11.22 -1.14
CA LEU A 602 -14.49 12.63 -1.57
C LEU A 602 -14.51 13.60 -0.37
N ARG A 603 -15.12 13.20 0.75
CA ARG A 603 -15.05 13.96 2.01
C ARG A 603 -13.62 14.03 2.54
N SER A 604 -12.86 12.94 2.53
CA SER A 604 -11.45 12.96 2.96
C SER A 604 -10.55 13.81 2.05
N ILE A 605 -10.80 13.79 0.74
CA ILE A 605 -10.10 14.67 -0.22
C ILE A 605 -10.42 16.14 0.06
N ALA A 606 -11.71 16.48 0.25
CA ALA A 606 -12.13 17.84 0.59
C ALA A 606 -11.57 18.33 1.95
N ALA A 607 -11.42 17.42 2.92
CA ALA A 607 -10.78 17.67 4.21
C ALA A 607 -9.23 17.65 4.16
N ARG A 608 -8.63 17.50 2.97
CA ARG A 608 -7.17 17.53 2.72
C ARG A 608 -6.37 16.44 3.44
N HIS A 609 -6.95 15.25 3.62
CA HIS A 609 -6.15 14.08 4.00
C HIS A 609 -5.21 13.67 2.85
N GLY A 610 -4.00 13.23 3.19
CA GLY A 610 -2.99 12.84 2.20
C GLY A 610 -3.26 11.49 1.53
N GLU A 611 -2.46 11.20 0.49
CA GLU A 611 -2.52 9.98 -0.32
C GLU A 611 -2.59 8.68 0.51
N ARG A 612 -1.83 8.59 1.61
CA ARG A 612 -1.83 7.42 2.51
C ARG A 612 -3.21 7.06 3.02
N VAL A 613 -3.99 8.05 3.47
CA VAL A 613 -5.35 7.85 3.99
C VAL A 613 -6.30 7.36 2.89
N ILE A 614 -6.12 7.87 1.66
CA ILE A 614 -6.93 7.46 0.51
C ILE A 614 -6.57 6.03 0.07
N ARG A 615 -5.28 5.70 0.01
CA ARG A 615 -4.75 4.35 -0.27
C ARG A 615 -5.22 3.34 0.80
N ALA A 616 -5.17 3.70 2.08
CA ALA A 616 -5.68 2.87 3.17
C ALA A 616 -7.19 2.62 3.08
N LYS A 617 -7.99 3.61 2.67
CA LYS A 617 -9.44 3.42 2.41
C LYS A 617 -9.69 2.48 1.22
N TRP A 618 -8.92 2.58 0.13
CA TRP A 618 -9.01 1.64 -1.00
C TRP A 618 -8.58 0.22 -0.63
N ARG A 619 -7.47 0.05 0.12
CA ARG A 619 -7.08 -1.23 0.73
C ARG A 619 -8.20 -1.82 1.58
N GLY A 620 -8.90 -1.00 2.37
CA GLY A 620 -10.07 -1.40 3.14
C GLY A 620 -11.25 -1.87 2.28
N TRP A 621 -11.53 -1.20 1.16
CA TRP A 621 -12.55 -1.62 0.19
C TRP A 621 -12.19 -2.96 -0.47
N VAL A 622 -10.93 -3.14 -0.88
CA VAL A 622 -10.46 -4.39 -1.51
C VAL A 622 -10.51 -5.57 -0.52
N ASN A 623 -10.05 -5.38 0.72
CA ASN A 623 -10.15 -6.39 1.78
C ASN A 623 -11.61 -6.75 2.11
N LYS A 624 -12.51 -5.75 2.13
CA LYS A 624 -13.96 -6.00 2.23
C LYS A 624 -14.45 -6.84 1.04
N PHE A 625 -14.10 -6.47 -0.19
CA PHE A 625 -14.54 -7.17 -1.40
C PHE A 625 -14.10 -8.64 -1.40
N THR A 626 -12.83 -8.94 -1.14
CA THR A 626 -12.33 -10.33 -1.15
C THR A 626 -12.96 -11.17 -0.04
N ARG A 627 -13.17 -10.62 1.18
CA ARG A 627 -13.86 -11.30 2.29
C ARG A 627 -15.36 -11.49 2.05
N ILE A 628 -16.00 -10.68 1.21
CA ILE A 628 -17.38 -10.88 0.74
C ILE A 628 -17.43 -11.94 -0.37
N ALA A 629 -16.45 -11.93 -1.29
CA ALA A 629 -16.33 -12.94 -2.34
C ALA A 629 -16.13 -14.35 -1.76
N ALA A 630 -15.27 -14.50 -0.75
CA ALA A 630 -15.07 -15.77 -0.03
C ALA A 630 -16.40 -16.31 0.55
N GLN A 631 -17.18 -15.42 1.18
CA GLN A 631 -18.47 -15.79 1.74
C GLN A 631 -19.52 -16.13 0.67
N PHE A 632 -19.51 -15.42 -0.47
CA PHE A 632 -20.36 -15.73 -1.62
C PHE A 632 -20.08 -17.14 -2.14
N GLU A 633 -18.80 -17.47 -2.35
CA GLU A 633 -18.40 -18.80 -2.84
C GLU A 633 -18.88 -19.91 -1.92
N GLU A 634 -18.71 -19.78 -0.60
CA GLU A 634 -19.23 -20.76 0.36
C GLU A 634 -20.75 -20.88 0.33
N SER A 635 -21.48 -19.77 0.17
CA SER A 635 -22.95 -19.83 0.11
C SER A 635 -23.47 -20.54 -1.14
N VAL A 636 -22.70 -20.53 -2.24
CA VAL A 636 -23.15 -20.98 -3.57
C VAL A 636 -22.54 -22.32 -3.97
N TYR A 637 -21.23 -22.49 -3.76
CA TYR A 637 -20.46 -23.69 -4.13
C TYR A 637 -20.16 -24.61 -2.92
N ASN A 638 -20.55 -24.23 -1.71
CA ASN A 638 -20.28 -24.92 -0.43
C ASN A 638 -18.80 -24.95 -0.01
N ALA A 639 -17.92 -24.27 -0.75
CA ALA A 639 -16.51 -24.05 -0.43
C ALA A 639 -16.01 -22.77 -1.12
N SER A 640 -14.94 -22.18 -0.60
CA SER A 640 -14.24 -21.05 -1.24
C SER A 640 -12.76 -21.37 -1.45
N ALA A 641 -12.20 -20.93 -2.57
CA ALA A 641 -10.75 -20.98 -2.80
C ALA A 641 -10.02 -19.85 -2.04
N LEU A 642 -10.77 -18.86 -1.53
CA LEU A 642 -10.28 -17.68 -0.82
C LEU A 642 -10.20 -17.87 0.71
N TYR A 643 -10.50 -19.07 1.22
CA TYR A 643 -10.40 -19.40 2.64
C TYR A 643 -9.70 -20.74 2.87
N ILE A 644 -8.61 -20.71 3.65
CA ILE A 644 -7.74 -21.85 3.93
C ILE A 644 -7.79 -22.11 5.44
N GLY A 645 -8.84 -22.79 5.91
CA GLY A 645 -9.10 -22.97 7.34
C GLY A 645 -9.95 -24.20 7.71
N GLY A 646 -9.91 -25.25 6.89
CA GLY A 646 -10.75 -26.44 7.07
C GLY A 646 -10.27 -27.51 8.07
N GLN A 647 -9.12 -27.33 8.73
CA GLN A 647 -8.53 -28.36 9.61
C GLN A 647 -8.25 -27.89 11.06
N ASP A 648 -7.96 -26.60 11.28
CA ASP A 648 -7.52 -26.07 12.60
C ASP A 648 -8.67 -25.50 13.46
N GLN A 649 -9.92 -25.90 13.20
CA GLN A 649 -11.11 -25.21 13.73
C GLN A 649 -11.32 -25.40 15.25
N ASP A 650 -10.66 -26.40 15.85
CA ASP A 650 -10.67 -26.70 17.30
C ASP A 650 -9.94 -25.67 18.18
N LEU A 651 -9.20 -24.71 17.60
CA LEU A 651 -8.46 -23.70 18.36
C LEU A 651 -9.38 -22.64 19.02
N ALA A 652 -10.54 -22.36 18.42
CA ALA A 652 -11.46 -21.32 18.86
C ALA A 652 -12.55 -21.84 19.80
N LEU A 653 -12.95 -21.02 20.78
CA LEU A 653 -14.19 -21.26 21.53
C LEU A 653 -15.42 -21.06 20.60
N PRO A 654 -16.57 -21.73 20.83
CA PRO A 654 -17.72 -21.68 19.91
C PRO A 654 -18.32 -20.28 19.68
N GLY A 655 -18.20 -19.36 20.62
CA GLY A 655 -18.58 -17.96 20.41
C GLY A 655 -17.60 -17.15 19.55
N ALA A 656 -16.37 -17.65 19.37
CA ALA A 656 -15.25 -17.03 18.65
C ALA A 656 -14.98 -17.64 17.26
N SER A 657 -15.43 -18.87 16.99
CA SER A 657 -15.31 -19.52 15.67
C SER A 657 -16.06 -18.75 14.57
N GLY A 658 -15.56 -18.86 13.34
CA GLY A 658 -16.07 -18.20 12.14
C GLY A 658 -14.99 -17.40 11.41
N HIS A 659 -15.25 -17.05 10.15
CA HIS A 659 -14.28 -16.41 9.25
C HIS A 659 -14.98 -15.54 8.19
N GLY A 660 -14.21 -14.80 7.40
CA GLY A 660 -14.73 -13.96 6.31
C GLY A 660 -15.35 -12.65 6.79
N TYR A 661 -16.12 -12.00 5.92
CA TYR A 661 -16.73 -10.70 6.24
C TYR A 661 -17.90 -10.82 7.25
N VAL A 662 -18.17 -9.74 7.97
CA VAL A 662 -19.14 -9.71 9.08
C VAL A 662 -20.21 -8.66 8.80
N TRP A 663 -21.47 -9.10 8.82
CA TRP A 663 -22.63 -8.22 8.72
C TRP A 663 -23.30 -8.01 10.10
N ALA A 664 -24.05 -6.91 10.22
CA ALA A 664 -24.87 -6.62 11.39
C ALA A 664 -26.06 -7.59 11.52
N ASP A 665 -26.61 -8.05 10.39
CA ASP A 665 -27.66 -9.07 10.29
C ASP A 665 -27.63 -9.77 8.90
N ASP A 666 -28.32 -10.91 8.79
CA ASP A 666 -28.35 -11.71 7.55
C ASP A 666 -29.12 -11.02 6.40
N THR A 667 -30.04 -10.10 6.70
CA THR A 667 -30.77 -9.35 5.66
C THR A 667 -29.85 -8.33 4.98
N ALA A 668 -28.90 -7.75 5.71
CA ALA A 668 -27.80 -6.98 5.12
C ALA A 668 -26.88 -7.89 4.29
N LYS A 669 -26.49 -9.06 4.82
CA LYS A 669 -25.66 -10.05 4.11
C LYS A 669 -26.22 -10.42 2.75
N PHE A 670 -27.45 -10.93 2.67
CA PHE A 670 -28.01 -11.37 1.39
C PHE A 670 -28.23 -10.22 0.40
N LYS A 671 -28.54 -9.00 0.86
CA LYS A 671 -28.66 -7.82 -0.01
C LYS A 671 -27.34 -7.37 -0.61
N GLU A 672 -26.27 -7.36 0.19
CA GLU A 672 -24.95 -6.97 -0.27
C GLU A 672 -24.32 -8.04 -1.16
N LEU A 673 -24.52 -9.32 -0.86
CA LEU A 673 -24.17 -10.42 -1.76
C LEU A 673 -24.90 -10.27 -3.11
N ALA A 674 -26.22 -10.03 -3.09
CA ALA A 674 -27.02 -9.79 -4.31
C ALA A 674 -26.51 -8.60 -5.14
N GLY A 675 -26.02 -7.53 -4.51
CA GLY A 675 -25.41 -6.38 -5.19
C GLY A 675 -24.02 -6.65 -5.78
N ASN A 676 -23.33 -7.72 -5.37
CA ASN A 676 -21.97 -8.04 -5.79
C ASN A 676 -21.85 -9.30 -6.68
N VAL A 677 -22.90 -10.11 -6.88
CA VAL A 677 -22.83 -11.41 -7.60
C VAL A 677 -22.08 -11.30 -8.93
N THR A 678 -22.48 -10.39 -9.81
CA THR A 678 -21.89 -10.18 -11.14
C THR A 678 -20.47 -9.62 -11.09
N ARG A 679 -20.12 -8.85 -10.06
CA ARG A 679 -18.74 -8.36 -9.82
C ARG A 679 -17.83 -9.51 -9.37
N ILE A 680 -18.32 -10.35 -8.46
CA ILE A 680 -17.58 -11.50 -7.91
C ILE A 680 -17.37 -12.54 -9.01
N GLU A 681 -18.43 -12.99 -9.67
CA GLU A 681 -18.36 -13.97 -10.76
C GLU A 681 -17.51 -13.47 -11.95
N GLY A 682 -17.57 -12.17 -12.24
CA GLY A 682 -16.71 -11.53 -13.23
C GLY A 682 -15.22 -11.51 -12.84
N TRP A 683 -14.89 -11.38 -11.54
CA TRP A 683 -13.51 -11.38 -11.03
C TRP A 683 -12.94 -12.80 -10.87
N ARG A 684 -13.76 -13.79 -10.47
CA ARG A 684 -13.35 -15.20 -10.25
C ARG A 684 -12.77 -15.90 -11.49
N ASN A 685 -12.99 -15.34 -12.67
CA ASN A 685 -12.47 -15.85 -13.94
C ASN A 685 -11.21 -15.10 -14.43
N THR A 686 -10.64 -14.19 -13.62
CA THR A 686 -9.53 -13.31 -14.00
C THR A 686 -8.19 -13.77 -13.43
N ARG A 687 -7.10 -13.35 -14.09
CA ARG A 687 -5.71 -13.57 -13.63
C ARG A 687 -5.51 -13.16 -12.17
N SER A 688 -6.07 -12.01 -11.78
CA SER A 688 -5.92 -11.44 -10.43
C SER A 688 -6.52 -12.31 -9.32
N TYR A 689 -7.63 -13.01 -9.59
CA TYR A 689 -8.21 -13.98 -8.66
C TYR A 689 -7.29 -15.20 -8.47
N TYR A 690 -6.69 -15.71 -9.55
CA TYR A 690 -5.75 -16.84 -9.48
C TYR A 690 -4.45 -16.48 -8.74
N SER A 691 -3.82 -15.33 -9.04
CA SER A 691 -2.65 -14.86 -8.27
C SER A 691 -3.01 -14.61 -6.80
N TYR A 692 -4.22 -14.13 -6.50
CA TYR A 692 -4.67 -13.96 -5.11
C TYR A 692 -4.88 -15.28 -4.35
N ILE A 693 -5.33 -16.36 -5.01
CA ILE A 693 -5.36 -17.71 -4.39
C ILE A 693 -3.94 -18.19 -4.07
N GLN A 694 -2.99 -18.00 -4.99
CA GLN A 694 -1.58 -18.36 -4.76
C GLN A 694 -1.00 -17.57 -3.59
N ASP A 695 -1.29 -16.27 -3.50
CA ASP A 695 -0.86 -15.41 -2.41
C ASP A 695 -1.50 -15.79 -1.07
N LEU A 696 -2.78 -16.20 -1.04
CA LEU A 696 -3.40 -16.72 0.18
C LEU A 696 -2.76 -18.03 0.64
N ALA A 697 -2.50 -18.96 -0.28
CA ALA A 697 -1.82 -20.24 0.03
C ALA A 697 -0.39 -20.02 0.54
N ARG A 698 0.32 -19.05 -0.06
CA ARG A 698 1.64 -18.59 0.36
C ARG A 698 1.61 -17.92 1.74
N ILE A 699 0.75 -16.93 1.96
CA ILE A 699 0.63 -16.24 3.26
C ILE A 699 0.26 -17.23 4.36
N TYR A 700 -0.54 -18.26 4.08
CA TYR A 700 -0.87 -19.31 5.04
C TYR A 700 0.33 -20.17 5.50
N THR A 701 1.46 -20.21 4.78
CA THR A 701 2.65 -20.97 5.23
C THR A 701 3.30 -20.29 6.44
N PHE A 702 3.47 -18.96 6.41
CA PHE A 702 4.12 -18.15 7.44
C PHE A 702 3.16 -17.37 8.35
N ARG A 703 1.85 -17.38 8.10
CA ARG A 703 0.83 -16.75 8.97
C ARG A 703 0.98 -17.26 10.43
N PRO A 704 1.19 -16.37 11.42
CA PRO A 704 1.43 -16.78 12.82
C PRO A 704 0.27 -17.59 13.41
N LEU A 705 -0.97 -17.12 13.23
CA LEU A 705 -2.18 -17.80 13.71
C LEU A 705 -2.93 -18.48 12.56
N LYS A 706 -2.74 -19.80 12.47
CA LYS A 706 -3.53 -20.70 11.59
C LYS A 706 -4.84 -21.08 12.29
N GLY A 707 -5.87 -21.45 11.52
CA GLY A 707 -7.24 -21.67 12.01
C GLY A 707 -8.03 -20.44 12.49
N LEU A 708 -7.37 -19.41 13.03
CA LEU A 708 -8.03 -18.26 13.66
C LEU A 708 -8.13 -17.05 12.71
N ASP A 709 -9.35 -16.65 12.36
CA ASP A 709 -9.63 -15.39 11.66
C ASP A 709 -9.80 -14.23 12.65
N LEU A 710 -8.68 -13.59 13.01
CA LEU A 710 -8.68 -12.40 13.86
C LEU A 710 -9.54 -11.25 13.27
N ALA A 711 -9.60 -11.11 11.95
CA ALA A 711 -10.37 -10.05 11.30
C ALA A 711 -11.88 -10.26 11.50
N HIS A 712 -12.34 -11.50 11.34
CA HIS A 712 -13.72 -11.88 11.67
C HIS A 712 -14.03 -11.68 13.16
N MET A 713 -13.14 -12.12 14.06
CA MET A 713 -13.32 -11.94 15.51
C MET A 713 -13.40 -10.45 15.91
N HIS A 714 -12.53 -9.60 15.37
CA HIS A 714 -12.53 -8.16 15.62
C HIS A 714 -13.78 -7.48 15.03
N ASP A 715 -14.12 -7.77 13.78
CA ASP A 715 -15.30 -7.18 13.13
C ASP A 715 -16.61 -7.61 13.82
N ARG A 716 -16.67 -8.79 14.45
CA ARG A 716 -17.83 -9.19 15.29
C ARG A 716 -17.93 -8.38 16.58
N LEU A 717 -16.84 -8.01 17.24
CA LEU A 717 -16.85 -7.05 18.35
C LEU A 717 -17.31 -5.65 17.91
N ARG A 718 -16.99 -5.26 16.66
CA ARG A 718 -17.28 -3.95 16.08
C ARG A 718 -18.71 -3.80 15.56
N MET A 719 -19.24 -4.80 14.87
CA MET A 719 -20.45 -4.68 14.05
C MET A 719 -21.65 -5.51 14.55
N GLN A 720 -21.46 -6.50 15.43
CA GLN A 720 -22.55 -7.36 15.93
C GLN A 720 -22.93 -7.07 17.38
N ARG A 721 -24.22 -7.26 17.71
CA ARG A 721 -24.74 -7.19 19.09
C ARG A 721 -24.56 -8.53 19.80
N LEU A 722 -23.31 -8.84 20.16
CA LEU A 722 -22.94 -10.08 20.80
C LEU A 722 -23.53 -10.24 22.22
N THR A 723 -23.86 -11.47 22.59
CA THR A 723 -24.20 -11.81 23.99
C THR A 723 -22.94 -11.83 24.87
N PRO A 724 -23.06 -11.68 26.20
CA PRO A 724 -21.93 -11.76 27.13
C PRO A 724 -21.13 -13.07 27.07
N ALA A 725 -21.74 -14.16 26.59
CA ALA A 725 -21.04 -15.43 26.37
C ALA A 725 -20.20 -15.38 25.09
N GLN A 726 -20.79 -14.98 23.95
CA GLN A 726 -20.07 -14.85 22.68
C GLN A 726 -18.91 -13.84 22.76
N SER A 727 -19.11 -12.72 23.47
CA SER A 727 -18.01 -11.76 23.70
C SER A 727 -16.93 -12.32 24.64
N LYS A 728 -17.29 -13.08 25.68
CA LYS A 728 -16.31 -13.78 26.53
C LYS A 728 -15.43 -14.69 25.70
N ASP A 729 -16.03 -15.54 24.86
CA ASP A 729 -15.31 -16.49 24.03
C ASP A 729 -14.30 -15.81 23.11
N ILE A 730 -14.67 -14.69 22.49
CA ILE A 730 -13.74 -13.90 21.66
C ILE A 730 -12.59 -13.34 22.50
N TYR A 731 -12.85 -12.62 23.59
CA TYR A 731 -11.76 -12.01 24.40
C TYR A 731 -10.82 -13.06 25.00
N LEU A 732 -11.35 -14.21 25.44
CA LEU A 732 -10.52 -15.32 25.92
C LEU A 732 -9.70 -15.94 24.79
N THR A 733 -10.29 -16.15 23.61
CA THR A 733 -9.57 -16.71 22.44
C THR A 733 -8.46 -15.78 21.97
N LEU A 734 -8.68 -14.45 21.95
CA LEU A 734 -7.63 -13.47 21.65
C LEU A 734 -6.49 -13.54 22.68
N SER A 735 -6.81 -13.47 23.97
CA SER A 735 -5.79 -13.46 25.04
C SER A 735 -5.02 -14.79 25.16
N LYS A 736 -5.65 -15.92 24.78
CA LYS A 736 -5.06 -17.28 24.76
C LYS A 736 -4.08 -17.50 23.63
N HIS A 737 -4.23 -16.84 22.48
CA HIS A 737 -3.41 -17.13 21.30
C HIS A 737 -2.46 -16.00 20.90
N ILE A 738 -2.71 -14.74 21.29
CA ILE A 738 -1.85 -13.62 20.90
C ILE A 738 -0.82 -13.38 22.00
N HIS A 739 0.43 -13.81 21.78
CA HIS A 739 1.56 -13.74 22.71
C HIS A 739 2.81 -13.11 22.08
N SER A 740 3.20 -13.57 20.89
CA SER A 740 4.46 -13.20 20.24
C SER A 740 4.39 -11.88 19.47
N TYR A 741 5.56 -11.32 19.17
CA TYR A 741 5.74 -10.15 18.31
C TYR A 741 4.88 -10.18 17.04
N GLU A 742 4.92 -11.29 16.27
CA GLU A 742 4.22 -11.40 14.99
C GLU A 742 2.70 -11.52 15.14
N GLU A 743 2.23 -12.20 16.19
CA GLU A 743 0.80 -12.29 16.52
C GLU A 743 0.22 -10.94 16.95
N ILE A 744 1.02 -10.11 17.64
CA ILE A 744 0.65 -8.75 17.98
C ILE A 744 0.64 -7.89 16.71
N CYS A 745 1.65 -7.98 15.83
CA CYS A 745 1.63 -7.31 14.52
C CYS A 745 0.36 -7.67 13.70
N LEU A 746 -0.04 -8.94 13.68
CA LEU A 746 -1.26 -9.41 13.00
C LEU A 746 -2.54 -8.80 13.62
N LEU A 747 -2.60 -8.69 14.95
CA LEU A 747 -3.72 -8.02 15.63
C LEU A 747 -3.80 -6.52 15.29
N LEU A 748 -2.65 -5.84 15.17
CA LEU A 748 -2.59 -4.41 14.87
C LEU A 748 -2.99 -4.10 13.41
N ASP A 749 -2.64 -4.98 12.44
CA ASP A 749 -3.06 -4.86 11.03
C ASP A 749 -4.58 -5.07 10.86
N VAL A 750 -5.15 -5.95 11.70
CA VAL A 750 -6.61 -6.17 11.82
C VAL A 750 -7.35 -5.01 12.50
N ALA A 751 -6.67 -4.30 13.41
CA ALA A 751 -7.23 -3.19 14.19
C ALA A 751 -6.50 -1.87 13.88
N PRO A 752 -6.58 -1.33 12.64
CA PRO A 752 -5.94 -0.07 12.28
C PRO A 752 -6.62 1.12 12.98
N GLU A 753 -5.89 2.21 13.19
CA GLU A 753 -6.41 3.40 13.90
C GLU A 753 -7.63 4.03 13.19
N SER A 754 -7.72 3.90 11.87
CA SER A 754 -8.89 4.28 11.05
C SER A 754 -10.17 3.51 11.39
N HIS A 755 -10.06 2.34 12.02
CA HIS A 755 -11.16 1.53 12.55
C HIS A 755 -11.31 1.65 14.08
N ALA A 756 -10.84 2.77 14.65
CA ALA A 756 -10.74 3.06 16.09
C ALA A 756 -9.69 2.22 16.86
N GLY A 757 -8.77 1.55 16.14
CA GLY A 757 -7.63 0.86 16.76
C GLY A 757 -8.05 -0.18 17.80
N LEU A 758 -7.38 -0.18 18.95
CA LEU A 758 -7.64 -1.12 20.04
C LEU A 758 -8.96 -0.88 20.80
N PHE A 759 -9.78 0.13 20.45
CA PHE A 759 -11.03 0.47 21.18
C PHE A 759 -11.92 -0.76 21.42
N TYR A 760 -12.23 -1.52 20.37
CA TYR A 760 -13.09 -2.70 20.47
C TYR A 760 -12.47 -3.85 21.28
N ILE A 761 -11.14 -3.89 21.41
CA ILE A 761 -10.43 -4.82 22.30
C ILE A 761 -10.50 -4.32 23.75
N ALA A 762 -10.29 -3.02 23.97
CA ALA A 762 -10.32 -2.38 25.28
C ALA A 762 -11.71 -2.36 25.93
N LEU A 763 -12.80 -2.50 25.17
CA LEU A 763 -14.14 -2.75 25.71
C LEU A 763 -14.21 -4.01 26.60
N GLY A 764 -13.31 -4.98 26.43
CA GLY A 764 -13.19 -6.15 27.31
C GLY A 764 -12.88 -5.80 28.77
N LEU A 765 -12.22 -4.67 29.04
CA LEU A 765 -11.99 -4.13 30.40
C LEU A 765 -13.30 -3.78 31.13
N PHE A 766 -14.42 -3.64 30.41
CA PHE A 766 -15.74 -3.33 30.97
C PHE A 766 -16.70 -4.53 30.91
N HIS A 767 -16.21 -5.71 30.55
CA HIS A 767 -17.01 -6.92 30.45
C HIS A 767 -17.59 -7.34 31.82
N LYS A 768 -18.77 -7.98 31.81
CA LYS A 768 -19.46 -8.42 33.05
C LYS A 768 -18.66 -9.48 33.81
N ASP A 769 -18.15 -10.48 33.09
CA ASP A 769 -17.27 -11.50 33.66
C ASP A 769 -15.94 -10.88 34.11
N ARG A 770 -15.51 -11.22 35.32
CA ARG A 770 -14.23 -10.81 35.89
C ARG A 770 -13.05 -11.39 35.12
N GLU A 771 -13.12 -12.66 34.71
CA GLU A 771 -12.04 -13.34 34.02
C GLU A 771 -11.64 -12.61 32.74
N VAL A 772 -12.64 -12.21 31.94
CA VAL A 772 -12.47 -11.43 30.71
C VAL A 772 -11.74 -10.11 30.99
N ARG A 773 -12.15 -9.36 32.02
CA ARG A 773 -11.48 -8.09 32.37
C ARG A 773 -9.99 -8.27 32.68
N LEU A 774 -9.61 -9.37 33.35
CA LEU A 774 -8.20 -9.68 33.62
C LEU A 774 -7.47 -10.03 32.32
N ARG A 775 -8.01 -10.97 31.53
CA ARG A 775 -7.39 -11.43 30.28
C ARG A 775 -7.26 -10.33 29.22
N THR A 776 -8.18 -9.37 29.17
CA THR A 776 -8.06 -8.16 28.35
C THR A 776 -6.96 -7.24 28.86
N ALA A 777 -6.80 -7.06 30.18
CA ALA A 777 -5.69 -6.29 30.71
C ALA A 777 -4.33 -6.95 30.39
N ASP A 778 -4.21 -8.28 30.54
CA ASP A 778 -2.99 -9.03 30.23
C ASP A 778 -2.63 -9.01 28.73
N LEU A 779 -3.63 -8.96 27.84
CA LEU A 779 -3.41 -8.74 26.40
C LEU A 779 -2.96 -7.29 26.11
N LEU A 780 -3.60 -6.30 26.72
CA LEU A 780 -3.25 -4.89 26.52
C LEU A 780 -1.87 -4.52 27.10
N GLU A 781 -1.42 -5.17 28.17
CA GLU A 781 -0.07 -4.98 28.71
C GLU A 781 0.99 -5.43 27.69
N ARG A 782 0.86 -6.64 27.13
CA ARG A 782 1.77 -7.16 26.09
C ARG A 782 1.80 -6.27 24.84
N ILE A 783 0.64 -5.78 24.40
CA ILE A 783 0.57 -4.80 23.31
C ILE A 783 1.26 -3.48 23.70
N SER A 784 1.23 -3.07 24.98
CA SER A 784 1.95 -1.88 25.47
C SER A 784 3.47 -2.08 25.66
N GLU A 785 3.96 -3.32 25.69
CA GLU A 785 5.39 -3.65 25.66
C GLU A 785 5.91 -3.67 24.22
N HIS A 786 5.15 -4.31 23.31
CA HIS A 786 5.46 -4.44 21.88
C HIS A 786 5.74 -3.11 21.17
N GLU A 787 6.81 -3.06 20.36
CA GLU A 787 7.39 -1.79 19.86
C GLU A 787 6.41 -0.97 19.02
N ALA A 788 5.73 -1.58 18.04
CA ALA A 788 4.63 -0.92 17.31
C ALA A 788 3.36 -0.77 18.19
N GLY A 789 3.10 -1.74 19.07
CA GLY A 789 1.88 -1.77 19.89
C GLY A 789 1.78 -0.63 20.90
N GLN A 790 2.93 -0.13 21.36
CA GLN A 790 3.03 1.10 22.15
C GLN A 790 2.32 2.29 21.50
N HIS A 791 2.23 2.39 20.17
CA HIS A 791 1.58 3.51 19.49
C HIS A 791 0.05 3.41 19.56
N TRP A 792 -0.51 2.23 19.29
CA TRP A 792 -1.94 1.95 19.50
C TRP A 792 -2.34 2.04 20.99
N TRP A 793 -1.45 1.64 21.90
CA TRP A 793 -1.62 1.88 23.33
C TRP A 793 -1.61 3.38 23.67
N LYS A 794 -0.77 4.20 23.01
CA LYS A 794 -0.77 5.66 23.15
C LYS A 794 -2.07 6.30 22.64
N SER A 795 -2.72 5.78 21.59
CA SER A 795 -3.99 6.34 21.06
C SER A 795 -5.27 5.95 21.82
N LEU A 796 -5.28 4.89 22.64
CA LEU A 796 -6.41 4.56 23.54
C LEU A 796 -6.81 5.74 24.47
N SER A 797 -8.08 5.83 24.85
CA SER A 797 -8.58 6.94 25.67
C SER A 797 -8.08 6.89 27.13
N GLN A 798 -8.13 8.04 27.80
CA GLN A 798 -7.84 8.12 29.24
C GLN A 798 -8.81 7.28 30.08
N PHE A 799 -10.04 7.04 29.62
CA PHE A 799 -11.04 6.23 30.32
C PHE A 799 -10.66 4.75 30.35
N GLU A 800 -10.27 4.19 29.20
CA GLU A 800 -9.78 2.80 29.09
C GLU A 800 -8.49 2.62 29.88
N LYS A 801 -7.55 3.57 29.78
CA LYS A 801 -6.30 3.58 30.57
C LYS A 801 -6.52 3.65 32.07
N LEU A 802 -7.60 4.29 32.54
CA LEU A 802 -7.98 4.30 33.95
C LEU A 802 -8.63 2.98 34.38
N ALA A 803 -9.46 2.36 33.53
CA ALA A 803 -10.02 1.03 33.79
C ALA A 803 -8.93 -0.04 33.88
N TYR A 804 -7.96 -0.03 32.95
CA TYR A 804 -6.77 -0.87 32.98
C TYR A 804 -5.99 -0.71 34.29
N LYS A 805 -5.61 0.52 34.66
CA LYS A 805 -4.86 0.81 35.90
C LYS A 805 -5.63 0.42 37.16
N ARG A 806 -6.96 0.46 37.13
CA ARG A 806 -7.80 -0.04 38.22
C ARG A 806 -7.73 -1.56 38.33
N ILE A 807 -7.90 -2.27 37.21
CA ILE A 807 -7.87 -3.74 37.16
C ILE A 807 -6.50 -4.27 37.62
N ARG A 808 -5.40 -3.67 37.12
CA ARG A 808 -4.02 -4.00 37.55
C ARG A 808 -3.84 -3.85 39.07
N ARG A 809 -4.24 -2.71 39.65
CA ARG A 809 -4.20 -2.49 41.12
C ARG A 809 -5.08 -3.46 41.91
N GLU A 810 -6.27 -3.80 41.41
CA GLU A 810 -7.13 -4.80 42.04
C GLU A 810 -6.46 -6.20 42.02
N THR A 811 -5.77 -6.58 40.93
CA THR A 811 -4.99 -7.83 40.89
C THR A 811 -3.71 -7.81 41.73
N GLU A 812 -2.96 -6.70 41.76
CA GLU A 812 -1.74 -6.52 42.56
C GLU A 812 -2.05 -6.67 44.07
N ALA A 813 -3.13 -6.02 44.53
CA ALA A 813 -3.59 -6.13 45.91
C ALA A 813 -4.07 -7.56 46.28
N GLU A 814 -4.71 -8.27 45.35
CA GLU A 814 -5.08 -9.67 45.55
C GLU A 814 -3.89 -10.63 45.52
N MET A 815 -2.88 -10.39 44.68
CA MET A 815 -1.64 -11.17 44.70
C MET A 815 -0.89 -10.95 46.01
N LYS A 816 -0.76 -9.70 46.46
CA LYS A 816 -0.14 -9.36 47.75
C LYS A 816 -0.87 -10.03 48.92
N THR A 817 -2.19 -9.92 49.00
CA THR A 817 -2.99 -10.54 50.08
C THR A 817 -3.13 -12.08 49.97
N LYS A 818 -2.68 -12.70 48.87
CA LYS A 818 -2.42 -14.14 48.79
C LYS A 818 -1.04 -14.49 49.33
N LEU A 819 0.02 -13.82 48.86
CA LEU A 819 1.39 -14.03 49.34
C LEU A 819 1.52 -13.83 50.86
N GLU A 820 0.81 -12.84 51.41
CA GLU A 820 0.70 -12.58 52.86
C GLU A 820 -0.03 -13.69 53.63
N LYS A 821 -0.93 -14.45 52.99
CA LYS A 821 -1.61 -15.62 53.58
C LYS A 821 -0.81 -16.91 53.43
N ASP A 822 -0.10 -17.05 52.32
CA ASP A 822 0.72 -18.22 51.99
C ASP A 822 2.09 -18.19 52.70
N GLY A 823 2.36 -17.15 53.52
CA GLY A 823 3.49 -17.07 54.43
C GLY A 823 4.83 -16.67 53.80
N LEU A 824 4.84 -16.30 52.52
CA LEU A 824 6.05 -15.93 51.78
C LEU A 824 6.43 -14.47 52.06
N VAL A 825 7.36 -14.28 53.00
CA VAL A 825 7.97 -12.97 53.28
C VAL A 825 8.69 -12.46 52.04
N LEU A 826 8.23 -11.32 51.50
CA LEU A 826 8.85 -10.67 50.34
C LEU A 826 10.29 -10.25 50.65
N SER A 827 11.20 -10.53 49.72
CA SER A 827 12.58 -10.02 49.78
C SER A 827 12.57 -8.48 49.65
N PRO A 828 13.43 -7.74 50.39
CA PRO A 828 13.58 -6.29 50.23
C PRO A 828 13.95 -5.85 48.80
N VAL A 829 14.47 -6.76 47.98
CA VAL A 829 14.72 -6.54 46.55
C VAL A 829 13.43 -6.42 45.75
N MET A 830 12.37 -7.16 46.12
CA MET A 830 11.08 -7.13 45.45
C MET A 830 10.25 -5.89 45.83
N GLU A 831 10.26 -5.45 47.09
CA GLU A 831 9.57 -4.20 47.47
C GLU A 831 10.08 -3.00 46.66
N LYS A 832 11.40 -2.97 46.38
CA LYS A 832 12.05 -1.92 45.59
C LYS A 832 11.87 -2.05 44.06
N LEU A 833 11.17 -3.10 43.59
CA LEU A 833 10.73 -3.29 42.21
C LEU A 833 9.23 -3.00 42.02
N MET A 834 8.47 -2.84 43.11
CA MET A 834 7.02 -2.55 43.11
C MET A 834 6.69 -1.09 43.41
N SER A 835 7.70 -0.20 43.48
CA SER A 835 7.58 1.24 43.73
C SER A 835 7.97 2.07 42.51
#